data_AF-A0A3R9SZT1-F1
#
_entry.id   AF-A0A3R9SZT1-F1
#
_cell.length_a   1.000
_cell.length_b   1.000
_cell.length_c   1.000
_cell.angle_alpha   90.00
_cell.angle_beta   90.00
_cell.angle_gamma   90.00
#
_symmetry.space_group_name_H-M   'P 1'
#
loop_
_entity.id
_entity.type
_entity.pdbx_description
1 polymer ?
#
loop_
_entity_poly.entity_id
_entity_poly.type
_entity_poly.pdbx_seq_one_letter_code
_entity_poly.pdbx_strand_id
1 'polypeptide(L)'
;MQKIKELIKPQLDDLFVDIHKLVKKSLDRQPSSPEVLTKDMQQKLDQQIAEKWHDIKDSVDYLSQKLSRDEQSKLMQFTEDEFNKRRRQFNQNVDKKSYRIKLNPHTKRIVLPRKIESTESRLKHGHLHILVVKELRQYWQDSFEYWDEPKYLWGNLCLSFIYISGCADEQHLITIQKQLQDAIELGTDLNCFRLYHSDYQKITNPLLLHYRVENSQYGNDVEQGKLYKWKHVFFNPYAQFILQYLKKLKATQKEFRLQHSVEDCILESLSKIGRKKSLGDLQYQIKRRGFRAFNDVQMVLEFNPNLSLDIFLSNVLQQEINTVALRPSEFRLLWNNDYNQVTEQESRPIHFEQEQLHPEVPTAQSKLQTIPYELMLFDQKKRKGQKVERLDKKRNKEERTLRFWQETRRVLEEKIVDANTEEKSLIDAQLRLIEWLMHLKKRGLQLSTIESYLGSFGKEFIFEIWLNKLDLKQQSIDDYEDLYRQLLKYSSERDEKAVQRDSVKGKTSRKMHQSAEYRFGRLKDFHQFCIENYDAPGVLVLQNSSFKHLQICNARLVSPLLFGKLLEKLENLSQEPTASEWVDHLSCLKLMYLLSYRTGLRLNEVRCLKIQDIICPELLYKEKENTVFNNITLHIQDNSYRRLKTRSANRQIPLKIALSEHEFLVVQRYIQHRYEQYLVNQQDDLLFSVNHRVLTDQCISKITVDLFSQILGMHHGFSFHTLRHSAANYLAITLLGSKEMIKTYTDCPWVKAKKMRDLLFGMKARAQEEIIQHKWQVLASWMGHSSIEQTASNYLHVLDLLAVDRIYNSPCIISKKVLEQCFSPVKSSTDYINLNRYTQQQKWFNSYQQTQPVTIAGRQEKKFSIEKSNLTPFQRLISFREGRLSEDTQAQEWMQRCQWMSNKWMDRQKFNLKTNYVYSKNLEESWFDELYEKAKKLTRQDEIIPLLDFHYKDDRQQDALKEKNMFKALKILLLLGKLRKNFLHFQCRMKGDEQQIVNFITGIEPMLGDHLYLEKQNYPVNLGAPERTVKFSFQRVVGSNKKNVTPLVIFNLMLKMMQEDELWIK
;
A
#
# COMPACT_ATOMS: atom_id res chain seq x y z
N MET A 1 -24.05 -36.02 22.82
CA MET A 1 -23.91 -37.30 22.08
C MET A 1 -25.10 -38.25 22.27
N GLN A 2 -25.41 -38.73 23.48
CA GLN A 2 -26.50 -39.71 23.70
C GLN A 2 -27.88 -39.24 23.20
N LYS A 3 -28.26 -37.99 23.49
CA LYS A 3 -29.51 -37.38 22.97
C LYS A 3 -29.61 -37.40 21.45
N ILE A 4 -28.48 -37.23 20.74
CA ILE A 4 -28.46 -37.23 19.27
C ILE A 4 -28.62 -38.66 18.74
N LYS A 5 -28.04 -39.66 19.41
CA LYS A 5 -28.23 -41.08 19.06
C LYS A 5 -29.69 -41.52 19.15
N GLU A 6 -30.41 -41.07 20.16
CA GLU A 6 -31.85 -41.37 20.31
C GLU A 6 -32.72 -40.66 19.25
N LEU A 7 -32.25 -39.55 18.66
CA LEU A 7 -32.94 -38.87 17.55
C LEU A 7 -32.68 -39.53 16.19
N ILE A 8 -31.56 -40.24 16.04
CA ILE A 8 -31.16 -40.87 14.77
C ILE A 8 -31.94 -42.17 14.50
N LYS A 9 -32.22 -42.98 15.54
CA LYS A 9 -32.90 -44.27 15.35
C LYS A 9 -34.28 -44.14 14.68
N PRO A 10 -35.18 -43.23 15.12
CA PRO A 10 -36.49 -43.05 14.49
C PRO A 10 -36.37 -42.57 13.04
N GLN A 11 -35.43 -41.66 12.73
CA GLN A 11 -35.21 -41.17 11.36
C GLN A 11 -34.77 -42.30 10.43
N LEU A 12 -33.95 -43.23 10.92
CA LEU A 12 -33.58 -44.43 10.17
C LEU A 12 -34.76 -45.39 10.02
N ASP A 13 -35.60 -45.55 11.05
CA ASP A 13 -36.81 -46.38 10.93
C ASP A 13 -37.76 -45.85 9.86
N ASP A 14 -38.02 -44.53 9.87
CA ASP A 14 -38.85 -43.85 8.86
C ASP A 14 -38.27 -43.99 7.45
N LEU A 15 -36.95 -43.88 7.31
CA LEU A 15 -36.27 -44.11 6.04
C LEU A 15 -36.56 -45.51 5.49
N PHE A 16 -36.43 -46.55 6.32
CA PHE A 16 -36.66 -47.91 5.85
C PHE A 16 -38.14 -48.19 5.54
N VAL A 17 -39.07 -47.55 6.24
CA VAL A 17 -40.51 -47.55 5.89
C VAL A 17 -40.74 -46.91 4.52
N ASP A 18 -40.11 -45.76 4.25
CA ASP A 18 -40.19 -45.08 2.97
C ASP A 18 -39.59 -45.90 1.83
N ILE A 19 -38.45 -46.53 2.06
CA ILE A 19 -37.82 -47.44 1.09
C ILE A 19 -38.79 -48.58 0.77
N HIS A 20 -39.46 -49.14 1.77
CA HIS A 20 -40.43 -50.21 1.54
C HIS A 20 -41.61 -49.76 0.67
N LYS A 21 -42.14 -48.54 0.92
CA LYS A 21 -43.19 -47.93 0.09
C LYS A 21 -42.71 -47.68 -1.35
N LEU A 22 -41.48 -47.21 -1.53
CA LEU A 22 -40.89 -46.95 -2.85
C LEU A 22 -40.74 -48.23 -3.66
N VAL A 23 -40.28 -49.31 -3.02
CA VAL A 23 -40.15 -50.63 -3.66
C VAL A 23 -41.53 -51.17 -4.04
N LYS A 24 -42.51 -51.14 -3.12
CA LYS A 24 -43.89 -51.60 -3.40
C LYS A 24 -44.53 -50.83 -4.55
N LYS A 25 -44.45 -49.49 -4.54
CA LYS A 25 -44.96 -48.62 -5.61
C LYS A 25 -44.28 -48.88 -6.96
N SER A 26 -43.03 -49.34 -6.94
CA SER A 26 -42.30 -49.69 -8.16
C SER A 26 -42.72 -51.06 -8.70
N LEU A 27 -43.06 -52.03 -7.83
CA LEU A 27 -43.63 -53.31 -8.22
C LEU A 27 -45.04 -53.14 -8.81
N ASP A 28 -45.90 -52.34 -8.17
CA ASP A 28 -47.29 -52.10 -8.60
C ASP A 28 -47.41 -51.40 -9.96
N ARG A 29 -46.31 -50.78 -10.45
CA ARG A 29 -46.26 -50.06 -11.73
C ARG A 29 -45.90 -50.93 -12.93
N GLN A 30 -45.59 -52.21 -12.73
CA GLN A 30 -45.24 -53.10 -13.82
C GLN A 30 -46.51 -53.72 -14.44
N PRO A 31 -46.66 -53.69 -15.79
CA PRO A 31 -47.88 -54.16 -16.48
C PRO A 31 -48.02 -55.68 -16.57
N SER A 32 -46.96 -56.43 -16.25
CA SER A 32 -46.93 -57.88 -16.09
C SER A 32 -46.37 -58.19 -14.69
N SER A 33 -46.51 -59.42 -14.20
CA SER A 33 -46.15 -59.84 -12.84
C SER A 33 -44.73 -60.44 -12.70
N PRO A 34 -43.60 -59.83 -13.13
CA PRO A 34 -42.31 -60.39 -12.77
C PRO A 34 -42.04 -60.10 -11.28
N GLU A 35 -41.58 -61.13 -10.57
CA GLU A 35 -41.14 -61.02 -9.17
C GLU A 35 -39.88 -60.12 -9.02
N VAL A 36 -39.38 -59.48 -10.09
CA VAL A 36 -38.09 -58.78 -10.18
C VAL A 36 -38.25 -57.43 -10.90
N LEU A 37 -37.76 -56.34 -10.29
CA LEU A 37 -37.74 -55.01 -10.93
C LEU A 37 -36.76 -54.95 -12.11
N THR A 38 -37.09 -54.17 -13.15
CA THR A 38 -36.17 -53.93 -14.28
C THR A 38 -34.92 -53.17 -13.83
N LYS A 39 -33.81 -53.34 -14.57
CA LYS A 39 -32.52 -52.72 -14.24
C LYS A 39 -32.59 -51.20 -14.09
N ASP A 40 -33.39 -50.53 -14.92
CA ASP A 40 -33.59 -49.08 -14.89
C ASP A 40 -34.36 -48.64 -13.63
N MET A 41 -35.40 -49.37 -13.24
CA MET A 41 -36.15 -49.12 -12.01
C MET A 41 -35.30 -49.37 -10.76
N GLN A 42 -34.46 -50.41 -10.77
CA GLN A 42 -33.50 -50.67 -9.70
C GLN A 42 -32.46 -49.55 -9.57
N GLN A 43 -31.94 -49.01 -10.68
CA GLN A 43 -31.01 -47.88 -10.66
C GLN A 43 -31.66 -46.61 -10.10
N LYS A 44 -32.92 -46.34 -10.47
CA LYS A 44 -33.68 -45.20 -9.93
C LYS A 44 -33.95 -45.33 -8.43
N LEU A 45 -34.26 -46.54 -7.96
CA LEU A 45 -34.37 -46.85 -6.53
C LEU A 45 -33.03 -46.71 -5.82
N ASP A 46 -31.94 -47.25 -6.36
CA ASP A 46 -30.59 -47.11 -5.80
C ASP A 46 -30.22 -45.62 -5.61
N GLN A 47 -30.57 -44.77 -6.58
CA GLN A 47 -30.36 -43.32 -6.50
C GLN A 47 -31.22 -42.65 -5.41
N GLN A 48 -32.52 -42.95 -5.34
CA GLN A 48 -33.41 -42.37 -4.34
C GLN A 48 -33.04 -42.77 -2.90
N ILE A 49 -32.57 -44.01 -2.72
CA ILE A 49 -32.08 -44.50 -1.44
C ILE A 49 -30.77 -43.81 -1.06
N ALA A 50 -29.88 -43.59 -2.03
CA ALA A 50 -28.66 -42.83 -1.81
C ALA A 50 -28.96 -41.38 -1.40
N GLU A 51 -29.89 -40.69 -2.08
CA GLU A 51 -30.32 -39.33 -1.75
C GLU A 51 -30.86 -39.24 -0.31
N LYS A 52 -31.81 -40.11 0.06
CA LYS A 52 -32.36 -40.12 1.42
C LYS A 52 -31.33 -40.46 2.50
N TRP A 53 -30.35 -41.32 2.20
CA TRP A 53 -29.23 -41.55 3.12
C TRP A 53 -28.35 -40.31 3.30
N HIS A 54 -28.12 -39.54 2.23
CA HIS A 54 -27.38 -38.28 2.31
C HIS A 54 -28.11 -37.26 3.18
N ASP A 55 -29.45 -37.20 3.14
CA ASP A 55 -30.23 -36.32 4.01
C ASP A 55 -30.06 -36.66 5.50
N ILE A 56 -30.07 -37.95 5.86
CA ILE A 56 -29.81 -38.38 7.25
C ILE A 56 -28.37 -38.08 7.66
N LYS A 57 -27.41 -38.33 6.77
CA LYS A 57 -26.00 -38.03 7.03
C LYS A 57 -25.79 -36.54 7.29
N ASP A 58 -26.40 -35.67 6.49
CA ASP A 58 -26.31 -34.21 6.62
C ASP A 58 -27.00 -33.73 7.92
N SER A 59 -28.14 -34.33 8.30
CA SER A 59 -28.82 -34.10 9.59
C SER A 59 -27.90 -34.45 10.78
N VAL A 60 -27.21 -35.59 10.72
CA VAL A 60 -26.25 -36.04 11.74
C VAL A 60 -25.05 -35.09 11.83
N ASP A 61 -24.50 -34.68 10.69
CA ASP A 61 -23.38 -33.74 10.62
C ASP A 61 -23.76 -32.37 11.21
N TYR A 62 -24.97 -31.86 10.91
CA TYR A 62 -25.51 -30.62 11.50
C TYR A 62 -25.70 -30.72 13.02
N LEU A 63 -26.34 -31.78 13.51
CA LEU A 63 -26.56 -32.00 14.95
C LEU A 63 -25.25 -32.19 15.73
N SER A 64 -24.17 -32.59 15.05
CA SER A 64 -22.87 -32.88 15.66
C SER A 64 -21.88 -31.71 15.64
N GLN A 65 -22.23 -30.55 15.07
CA GLN A 65 -21.31 -29.40 14.93
C GLN A 65 -20.74 -28.87 16.26
N LYS A 66 -21.48 -29.04 17.36
CA LYS A 66 -21.06 -28.64 18.72
C LYS A 66 -20.18 -29.68 19.43
N LEU A 67 -19.95 -30.86 18.83
CA LEU A 67 -19.14 -31.94 19.38
C LEU A 67 -17.69 -31.88 18.89
N SER A 68 -16.78 -32.51 19.64
CA SER A 68 -15.39 -32.68 19.20
C SER A 68 -15.28 -33.58 17.97
N ARG A 69 -14.16 -33.49 17.23
CA ARG A 69 -13.94 -34.29 16.01
C ARG A 69 -14.03 -35.80 16.25
N ASP A 70 -13.55 -36.27 17.39
CA ASP A 70 -13.62 -37.68 17.77
C ASP A 70 -15.05 -38.12 18.06
N GLU A 71 -15.85 -37.26 18.70
CA GLU A 71 -17.25 -37.53 18.99
C GLU A 71 -18.11 -37.51 17.73
N GLN A 72 -17.85 -36.58 16.80
CA GLN A 72 -18.47 -36.57 15.46
C GLN A 72 -18.19 -37.89 14.73
N SER A 73 -16.93 -38.36 14.77
CA SER A 73 -16.54 -39.63 14.13
C SER A 73 -17.29 -40.83 14.73
N LYS A 74 -17.38 -40.90 16.06
CA LYS A 74 -18.11 -41.97 16.77
C LYS A 74 -19.61 -41.94 16.48
N LEU A 75 -20.19 -40.75 16.29
CA LEU A 75 -21.60 -40.59 15.97
C LEU A 75 -21.92 -41.00 14.53
N MET A 76 -21.06 -40.64 13.58
CA MET A 76 -21.19 -41.08 12.19
C MET A 76 -21.09 -42.61 12.10
N GLN A 77 -20.09 -43.21 12.75
CA GLN A 77 -19.92 -44.66 12.80
C GLN A 77 -21.15 -45.37 13.39
N PHE A 78 -21.71 -44.85 14.48
CA PHE A 78 -22.96 -45.35 15.04
C PHE A 78 -24.13 -45.30 14.04
N THR A 79 -24.25 -44.22 13.28
CA THR A 79 -25.31 -44.04 12.27
C THR A 79 -25.16 -45.04 11.13
N GLU A 80 -23.94 -45.26 10.66
CA GLU A 80 -23.62 -46.24 9.62
C GLU A 80 -23.90 -47.67 10.07
N ASP A 81 -23.55 -48.01 11.32
CA ASP A 81 -23.80 -49.33 11.91
C ASP A 81 -25.31 -49.60 12.03
N GLU A 82 -26.08 -48.61 12.50
CA GLU A 82 -27.54 -48.72 12.63
C GLU A 82 -28.25 -48.80 11.26
N PHE A 83 -27.76 -48.09 10.25
CA PHE A 83 -28.25 -48.26 8.87
C PHE A 83 -27.93 -49.65 8.33
N ASN A 84 -26.69 -50.11 8.51
CA ASN A 84 -26.26 -51.43 8.05
C ASN A 84 -27.05 -52.57 8.71
N LYS A 85 -27.40 -52.41 9.99
CA LYS A 85 -28.28 -53.33 10.72
C LYS A 85 -29.66 -53.43 10.08
N ARG A 86 -30.34 -52.29 9.86
CA ARG A 86 -31.66 -52.24 9.21
C ARG A 86 -31.62 -52.72 7.77
N ARG A 87 -30.56 -52.39 7.03
CA ARG A 87 -30.34 -52.90 5.68
C ARG A 87 -30.23 -54.42 5.63
N ARG A 88 -29.51 -55.04 6.58
CA ARG A 88 -29.42 -56.49 6.67
C ARG A 88 -30.79 -57.11 6.93
N GLN A 89 -31.57 -56.52 7.85
CA GLN A 89 -32.94 -56.97 8.13
C GLN A 89 -33.86 -56.81 6.91
N PHE A 90 -33.83 -55.66 6.24
CA PHE A 90 -34.59 -55.40 5.02
C PHE A 90 -34.24 -56.41 3.92
N ASN A 91 -32.95 -56.61 3.66
CA ASN A 91 -32.48 -57.56 2.63
C ASN A 91 -32.70 -59.03 3.02
N GLN A 92 -33.03 -59.35 4.27
CA GLN A 92 -33.39 -60.70 4.74
C GLN A 92 -34.90 -60.96 4.65
N ASN A 93 -35.72 -59.93 4.91
CA ASN A 93 -37.18 -60.04 5.00
C ASN A 93 -37.91 -59.78 3.67
N VAL A 94 -37.27 -59.10 2.72
CA VAL A 94 -37.84 -58.89 1.38
C VAL A 94 -37.59 -60.13 0.54
N ASP A 95 -38.65 -60.65 -0.09
CA ASP A 95 -38.59 -61.78 -1.02
C ASP A 95 -37.42 -61.58 -1.98
N LYS A 96 -36.42 -62.49 -1.92
CA LYS A 96 -35.05 -62.34 -2.46
C LYS A 96 -34.97 -61.97 -3.95
N LYS A 97 -36.09 -61.93 -4.66
CA LYS A 97 -36.22 -61.66 -6.10
C LYS A 97 -36.55 -60.20 -6.44
N SER A 98 -37.19 -59.41 -5.56
CA SER A 98 -37.77 -58.10 -5.95
C SER A 98 -36.76 -56.95 -6.05
N TYR A 99 -36.06 -56.62 -4.96
CA TYR A 99 -35.05 -55.56 -4.91
C TYR A 99 -34.13 -55.72 -3.69
N ARG A 100 -32.82 -55.47 -3.87
CA ARG A 100 -31.83 -55.53 -2.79
C ARG A 100 -31.12 -54.19 -2.67
N ILE A 101 -31.11 -53.62 -1.47
CA ILE A 101 -30.39 -52.38 -1.19
C ILE A 101 -28.89 -52.64 -1.30
N LYS A 102 -28.23 -52.01 -2.30
CA LYS A 102 -26.78 -52.13 -2.55
C LYS A 102 -25.95 -51.10 -1.78
N LEU A 103 -26.55 -50.02 -1.30
CA LEU A 103 -25.86 -48.95 -0.60
C LEU A 103 -25.12 -49.50 0.64
N ASN A 104 -23.81 -49.27 0.70
CA ASN A 104 -22.95 -49.53 1.85
C ASN A 104 -22.47 -48.17 2.38
N PRO A 105 -23.06 -47.63 3.45
CA PRO A 105 -22.51 -46.45 4.07
C PRO A 105 -21.30 -46.86 4.89
N HIS A 106 -20.13 -46.81 4.27
CA HIS A 106 -18.87 -46.84 4.97
C HIS A 106 -18.09 -45.60 4.55
N THR A 107 -18.22 -44.54 5.35
CA THR A 107 -17.25 -43.46 5.30
C THR A 107 -16.00 -43.94 6.04
N LYS A 108 -15.12 -44.67 5.34
CA LYS A 108 -13.70 -44.41 5.57
C LYS A 108 -13.56 -42.92 5.34
N ARG A 109 -13.47 -42.13 6.41
CA ARG A 109 -13.10 -40.73 6.31
C ARG A 109 -11.71 -40.77 5.71
N ILE A 110 -11.61 -40.73 4.38
CA ILE A 110 -10.38 -40.35 3.72
C ILE A 110 -10.12 -39.00 4.36
N VAL A 111 -9.09 -38.95 5.21
CA VAL A 111 -8.53 -37.69 5.66
C VAL A 111 -7.91 -37.12 4.39
N LEU A 112 -8.76 -36.53 3.55
CA LEU A 112 -8.29 -35.65 2.51
C LEU A 112 -7.51 -34.57 3.26
N PRO A 113 -6.26 -34.28 2.85
CA PRO A 113 -5.54 -33.14 3.38
C PRO A 113 -6.46 -31.92 3.29
N ARG A 114 -6.43 -31.07 4.32
CA ARG A 114 -7.20 -29.82 4.41
C ARG A 114 -7.36 -29.18 3.02
N LYS A 115 -8.62 -29.01 2.58
CA LYS A 115 -9.06 -28.32 1.35
C LYS A 115 -8.36 -28.78 0.05
N ILE A 116 -8.91 -29.81 -0.59
CA ILE A 116 -8.94 -29.84 -2.06
C ILE A 116 -10.38 -30.11 -2.45
N GLU A 117 -11.21 -29.07 -2.49
CA GLU A 117 -12.32 -29.11 -3.43
C GLU A 117 -11.68 -29.29 -4.82
N SER A 118 -12.15 -30.26 -5.61
CA SER A 118 -11.64 -30.41 -6.97
C SER A 118 -11.82 -29.08 -7.71
N THR A 119 -10.88 -28.73 -8.59
CA THR A 119 -11.00 -27.53 -9.44
C THR A 119 -12.36 -27.48 -10.13
N GLU A 120 -12.91 -28.63 -10.50
CA GLU A 120 -14.26 -28.78 -11.07
C GLU A 120 -15.38 -28.35 -10.11
N SER A 121 -15.31 -28.71 -8.82
CA SER A 121 -16.31 -28.29 -7.83
C SER A 121 -16.29 -26.77 -7.62
N ARG A 122 -15.10 -26.18 -7.52
CA ARG A 122 -14.93 -24.73 -7.39
C ARG A 122 -15.47 -24.00 -8.62
N LEU A 123 -15.17 -24.51 -9.82
CA LEU A 123 -15.71 -23.96 -11.08
C LEU A 123 -17.23 -24.07 -11.15
N LYS A 124 -17.83 -25.17 -10.68
CA LYS A 124 -19.29 -25.32 -10.60
C LYS A 124 -19.92 -24.30 -9.65
N HIS A 125 -19.35 -24.08 -8.48
CA HIS A 125 -19.80 -23.04 -7.54
C HIS A 125 -19.64 -21.63 -8.14
N GLY A 126 -18.48 -21.31 -8.72
CA GLY A 126 -18.26 -20.03 -9.41
C GLY A 126 -19.27 -19.81 -10.54
N HIS A 127 -19.58 -20.84 -11.34
CA HIS A 127 -20.58 -20.75 -12.40
C HIS A 127 -21.99 -20.46 -11.86
N LEU A 128 -22.39 -21.10 -10.75
CA LEU A 128 -23.65 -20.79 -10.08
C LEU A 128 -23.70 -19.30 -9.69
N HIS A 129 -22.64 -18.77 -9.09
CA HIS A 129 -22.57 -17.36 -8.68
C HIS A 129 -22.63 -16.39 -9.87
N ILE A 130 -22.04 -16.74 -11.03
CA ILE A 130 -22.15 -15.96 -12.27
C ILE A 130 -23.60 -15.90 -12.76
N LEU A 131 -24.34 -17.00 -12.69
CA LEU A 131 -25.77 -17.03 -13.04
C LEU A 131 -26.59 -16.20 -12.05
N VAL A 132 -26.35 -16.36 -10.75
CA VAL A 132 -27.06 -15.61 -9.70
C VAL A 132 -26.87 -14.10 -9.88
N VAL A 133 -25.65 -13.60 -10.05
CA VAL A 133 -25.43 -12.15 -10.18
C VAL A 133 -26.13 -11.59 -11.41
N LYS A 134 -26.22 -12.37 -12.50
CA LYS A 134 -26.93 -11.96 -13.72
C LYS A 134 -28.42 -11.79 -13.44
N GLU A 135 -29.02 -12.73 -12.70
CA GLU A 135 -30.42 -12.69 -12.32
C GLU A 135 -30.72 -11.57 -11.34
N LEU A 136 -29.85 -11.33 -10.36
CA LEU A 136 -29.96 -10.22 -9.42
C LEU A 136 -29.85 -8.86 -10.14
N ARG A 137 -28.91 -8.70 -11.07
CA ARG A 137 -28.78 -7.46 -11.86
C ARG A 137 -30.03 -7.20 -12.70
N GLN A 138 -30.58 -8.22 -13.35
CA GLN A 138 -31.83 -8.08 -14.10
C GLN A 138 -32.98 -7.65 -13.19
N TYR A 139 -33.07 -8.25 -11.99
CA TYR A 139 -34.08 -7.89 -11.01
C TYR A 139 -33.92 -6.42 -10.54
N TRP A 140 -32.72 -6.01 -10.11
CA TRP A 140 -32.46 -4.63 -9.67
C TRP A 140 -32.62 -3.60 -10.79
N GLN A 141 -32.51 -4.02 -12.05
CA GLN A 141 -32.69 -3.15 -13.20
C GLN A 141 -34.17 -2.82 -13.43
N ASP A 142 -35.06 -3.80 -13.39
CA ASP A 142 -36.42 -3.66 -13.92
C ASP A 142 -37.54 -3.80 -12.86
N SER A 143 -37.25 -4.38 -11.69
CA SER A 143 -38.28 -4.73 -10.70
C SER A 143 -38.22 -3.86 -9.44
N PHE A 144 -39.42 -3.55 -8.95
CA PHE A 144 -39.68 -2.82 -7.70
C PHE A 144 -40.63 -3.59 -6.77
N GLU A 145 -40.91 -4.86 -7.08
CA GLU A 145 -41.81 -5.68 -6.27
C GLU A 145 -41.23 -5.91 -4.87
N TYR A 146 -42.06 -5.74 -3.82
CA TYR A 146 -41.71 -5.93 -2.40
C TYR A 146 -40.75 -4.91 -1.79
N TRP A 147 -40.53 -3.76 -2.44
CA TRP A 147 -39.68 -2.70 -1.90
C TRP A 147 -40.30 -2.00 -0.68
N ASP A 148 -41.57 -2.18 -0.39
CA ASP A 148 -42.23 -1.73 0.85
C ASP A 148 -41.82 -2.51 2.11
N GLU A 149 -41.12 -3.64 1.95
CA GLU A 149 -40.71 -4.52 3.03
C GLU A 149 -39.22 -4.32 3.42
N PRO A 150 -38.91 -3.78 4.62
CA PRO A 150 -37.52 -3.51 5.01
C PRO A 150 -36.62 -4.75 5.00
N LYS A 151 -37.08 -5.88 5.53
CA LYS A 151 -36.30 -7.15 5.59
C LYS A 151 -35.82 -7.58 4.20
N TYR A 152 -36.68 -7.42 3.20
CA TYR A 152 -36.38 -7.73 1.81
C TYR A 152 -35.33 -6.78 1.21
N LEU A 153 -35.45 -5.47 1.47
CA LEU A 153 -34.46 -4.48 1.01
C LEU A 153 -33.08 -4.69 1.62
N TRP A 154 -33.01 -5.04 2.90
CA TRP A 154 -31.73 -5.32 3.56
C TRP A 154 -31.03 -6.55 2.99
N GLY A 155 -31.78 -7.59 2.61
CA GLY A 155 -31.19 -8.73 1.94
C GLY A 155 -30.67 -8.40 0.54
N ASN A 156 -31.41 -7.58 -0.23
CA ASN A 156 -30.93 -7.06 -1.52
C ASN A 156 -29.67 -6.17 -1.37
N LEU A 157 -29.62 -5.33 -0.33
CA LEU A 157 -28.46 -4.52 0.00
C LEU A 157 -27.24 -5.41 0.31
N CYS A 158 -27.41 -6.45 1.12
CA CYS A 158 -26.33 -7.40 1.43
C CYS A 158 -25.88 -8.18 0.18
N LEU A 159 -26.81 -8.67 -0.64
CA LEU A 159 -26.51 -9.31 -1.92
C LEU A 159 -25.73 -8.38 -2.86
N SER A 160 -26.02 -7.08 -2.87
CA SER A 160 -25.25 -6.11 -3.65
C SER A 160 -23.80 -5.98 -3.14
N PHE A 161 -23.58 -5.96 -1.82
CA PHE A 161 -22.23 -5.93 -1.26
C PHE A 161 -21.44 -7.21 -1.58
N ILE A 162 -22.09 -8.38 -1.54
CA ILE A 162 -21.48 -9.67 -1.88
C ILE A 162 -21.04 -9.68 -3.34
N TYR A 163 -21.96 -9.40 -4.27
CA TYR A 163 -21.73 -9.64 -5.71
C TYR A 163 -21.13 -8.45 -6.47
N ILE A 164 -21.29 -7.22 -5.97
CA ILE A 164 -20.77 -6.00 -6.65
C ILE A 164 -19.53 -5.46 -5.94
N SER A 165 -19.50 -5.53 -4.61
CA SER A 165 -18.40 -5.00 -3.80
C SER A 165 -17.40 -6.06 -3.32
N GLY A 166 -17.69 -7.35 -3.53
CA GLY A 166 -16.83 -8.47 -3.14
C GLY A 166 -16.78 -8.76 -1.63
N CYS A 167 -17.75 -8.25 -0.85
CA CYS A 167 -17.80 -8.44 0.59
C CYS A 167 -18.74 -9.59 0.97
N ALA A 168 -18.20 -10.80 1.08
CA ALA A 168 -18.96 -12.02 1.39
C ALA A 168 -18.82 -12.52 2.84
N ASP A 169 -17.91 -11.92 3.62
CA ASP A 169 -17.71 -12.29 5.02
C ASP A 169 -18.89 -11.86 5.90
N GLU A 170 -19.42 -12.79 6.68
CA GLU A 170 -20.60 -12.61 7.52
C GLU A 170 -20.40 -11.53 8.59
N GLN A 171 -19.26 -11.53 9.29
CA GLN A 171 -18.99 -10.58 10.38
C GLN A 171 -18.89 -9.15 9.83
N HIS A 172 -18.27 -9.00 8.66
CA HIS A 172 -18.19 -7.73 7.96
C HIS A 172 -19.56 -7.22 7.52
N LEU A 173 -20.40 -8.09 6.93
CA LEU A 173 -21.77 -7.73 6.52
C LEU A 173 -22.64 -7.34 7.70
N ILE A 174 -22.58 -8.07 8.82
CA ILE A 174 -23.28 -7.71 10.07
C ILE A 174 -22.87 -6.31 10.54
N THR A 175 -21.56 -6.04 10.53
CA THR A 175 -21.00 -4.75 10.96
C THR A 175 -21.47 -3.61 10.05
N ILE A 176 -21.42 -3.81 8.73
CA ILE A 176 -21.90 -2.84 7.73
C ILE A 176 -23.39 -2.59 7.92
N GLN A 177 -24.21 -3.65 7.99
CA GLN A 177 -25.66 -3.52 8.19
C GLN A 177 -25.98 -2.73 9.46
N LYS A 178 -25.32 -3.07 10.58
CA LYS A 178 -25.50 -2.34 11.85
C LYS A 178 -25.15 -0.86 11.72
N GLN A 179 -24.00 -0.53 11.14
CA GLN A 179 -23.58 0.87 10.93
C GLN A 179 -24.57 1.64 10.05
N LEU A 180 -25.06 1.02 8.97
CA LEU A 180 -26.03 1.63 8.07
C LEU A 180 -27.39 1.82 8.75
N GLN A 181 -27.82 0.85 9.56
CA GLN A 181 -29.07 0.92 10.33
C GLN A 181 -29.00 2.01 11.39
N ASP A 182 -27.91 2.08 12.15
CA ASP A 182 -27.66 3.13 13.15
C ASP A 182 -27.67 4.52 12.48
N ALA A 183 -27.07 4.67 11.30
CA ALA A 183 -27.09 5.92 10.55
C ALA A 183 -28.49 6.33 10.08
N ILE A 184 -29.33 5.37 9.68
CA ILE A 184 -30.74 5.64 9.35
C ILE A 184 -31.51 6.03 10.62
N GLU A 185 -31.34 5.29 11.73
CA GLU A 185 -32.05 5.50 13.00
C GLU A 185 -31.72 6.85 13.63
N LEU A 186 -30.43 7.14 13.80
CA LEU A 186 -29.94 8.33 14.48
C LEU A 186 -29.85 9.57 13.57
N GLY A 187 -30.03 9.39 12.25
CA GLY A 187 -29.88 10.47 11.28
C GLY A 187 -28.44 10.98 11.18
N THR A 188 -27.45 10.14 11.52
CA THR A 188 -26.04 10.50 11.49
C THR A 188 -25.43 10.31 10.10
N ASP A 189 -24.39 11.09 9.82
CA ASP A 189 -23.63 10.95 8.59
C ASP A 189 -22.82 9.65 8.58
N LEU A 190 -22.72 9.03 7.41
CA LEU A 190 -21.84 7.88 7.21
C LEU A 190 -20.41 8.35 6.99
N ASN A 191 -19.44 7.60 7.54
CA ASN A 191 -18.03 7.78 7.21
C ASN A 191 -17.76 7.27 5.79
N CYS A 192 -18.11 8.06 4.77
CA CYS A 192 -17.84 7.73 3.37
C CYS A 192 -16.80 8.67 2.75
N PHE A 193 -15.97 8.12 1.87
CA PHE A 193 -14.90 8.83 1.18
C PHE A 193 -14.93 8.52 -0.32
N ARG A 194 -14.60 9.49 -1.18
CA ARG A 194 -14.49 9.28 -2.64
C ARG A 194 -13.11 8.74 -3.02
N LEU A 195 -12.98 7.68 -3.81
CA LEU A 195 -11.64 7.12 -4.09
C LEU A 195 -10.68 8.10 -4.78
N TYR A 196 -11.19 9.00 -5.63
CA TYR A 196 -10.38 9.99 -6.35
C TYR A 196 -10.68 11.42 -5.90
N HIS A 197 -9.80 12.38 -6.24
CA HIS A 197 -10.10 13.81 -6.07
C HIS A 197 -11.34 14.27 -6.86
N SER A 198 -12.01 15.33 -6.41
CA SER A 198 -13.20 15.90 -7.08
C SER A 198 -12.91 16.47 -8.48
N ASP A 199 -11.64 16.77 -8.78
CA ASP A 199 -11.21 17.42 -10.03
C ASP A 199 -11.41 16.54 -11.29
N TYR A 200 -11.70 15.24 -11.13
CA TYR A 200 -11.95 14.36 -12.26
C TYR A 200 -13.41 14.44 -12.73
N GLN A 201 -13.78 15.54 -13.39
CA GLN A 201 -15.15 15.79 -13.85
C GLN A 201 -15.68 14.78 -14.89
N LYS A 202 -14.80 13.96 -15.49
CA LYS A 202 -15.15 13.04 -16.59
C LYS A 202 -15.29 11.57 -16.16
N ILE A 203 -14.97 11.22 -14.92
CA ILE A 203 -14.99 9.83 -14.44
C ILE A 203 -16.02 9.63 -13.34
N THR A 204 -16.54 8.41 -13.24
CA THR A 204 -17.31 7.99 -12.08
C THR A 204 -16.39 7.79 -10.88
N ASN A 205 -16.38 8.73 -9.95
CA ASN A 205 -15.65 8.62 -8.69
C ASN A 205 -16.37 7.70 -7.67
N PRO A 206 -15.86 6.49 -7.36
CA PRO A 206 -16.56 5.56 -6.49
C PRO A 206 -16.56 6.00 -5.03
N LEU A 207 -17.62 5.63 -4.31
CA LEU A 207 -17.78 5.93 -2.89
C LEU A 207 -17.33 4.73 -2.06
N LEU A 208 -16.52 4.99 -1.04
CA LEU A 208 -15.99 4.01 -0.11
C LEU A 208 -16.73 4.16 1.21
N LEU A 209 -17.31 3.08 1.74
CA LEU A 209 -17.82 3.05 3.11
C LEU A 209 -16.69 2.61 4.04
N HIS A 210 -16.42 3.41 5.06
CA HIS A 210 -15.41 3.15 6.07
C HIS A 210 -16.07 2.57 7.33
N TYR A 211 -15.64 1.37 7.73
CA TYR A 211 -16.17 0.63 8.87
C TYR A 211 -15.04 -0.10 9.61
N ARG A 212 -15.29 -0.53 10.84
CA ARG A 212 -14.34 -1.34 11.62
C ARG A 212 -15.02 -2.58 12.18
N VAL A 213 -14.30 -3.69 12.18
CA VAL A 213 -14.78 -4.99 12.67
C VAL A 213 -13.90 -5.46 13.82
N GLU A 214 -14.51 -6.03 14.86
CA GLU A 214 -13.80 -6.62 16.00
C GLU A 214 -12.96 -7.81 15.52
N ASN A 215 -11.71 -7.90 15.96
CA ASN A 215 -10.82 -8.99 15.62
C ASN A 215 -9.97 -9.40 16.83
N SER A 216 -9.78 -10.70 17.02
CA SER A 216 -9.10 -11.22 18.20
C SER A 216 -7.57 -11.32 18.10
N GLN A 217 -6.99 -11.08 16.91
CA GLN A 217 -5.56 -11.34 16.65
C GLN A 217 -4.87 -10.25 15.81
N TYR A 218 -5.59 -9.53 14.97
CA TYR A 218 -5.01 -8.60 13.99
C TYR A 218 -5.87 -7.35 13.81
N GLY A 219 -5.27 -6.16 13.93
CA GLY A 219 -6.00 -4.90 13.84
C GLY A 219 -5.11 -3.67 13.96
N ASN A 220 -5.70 -2.49 13.95
CA ASN A 220 -5.00 -1.20 14.03
C ASN A 220 -5.69 -0.18 14.94
N ASP A 221 -6.70 -0.61 15.69
CA ASP A 221 -7.44 0.23 16.60
C ASP A 221 -7.83 -0.58 17.85
N VAL A 222 -7.73 0.02 19.02
CA VAL A 222 -8.03 -0.67 20.29
C VAL A 222 -8.96 0.22 21.11
N GLU A 223 -10.09 -0.33 21.51
CA GLU A 223 -11.08 0.37 22.31
C GLU A 223 -11.67 -0.57 23.36
N GLN A 224 -11.69 -0.16 24.62
CA GLN A 224 -12.24 -0.93 25.75
C GLN A 224 -11.68 -2.36 25.85
N GLY A 225 -10.39 -2.54 25.56
CA GLY A 225 -9.71 -3.86 25.60
C GLY A 225 -10.05 -4.78 24.42
N LYS A 226 -10.80 -4.31 23.43
CA LYS A 226 -11.09 -5.02 22.18
C LYS A 226 -10.24 -4.46 21.04
N LEU A 227 -9.73 -5.36 20.20
CA LEU A 227 -8.97 -5.00 19.00
C LEU A 227 -9.92 -4.94 17.81
N TYR A 228 -9.76 -3.92 16.98
CA TYR A 228 -10.54 -3.66 15.78
C TYR A 228 -9.63 -3.50 14.57
N LYS A 229 -10.16 -3.92 13.42
CA LYS A 229 -9.57 -3.73 12.11
C LYS A 229 -10.43 -2.73 11.34
N TRP A 230 -9.85 -1.61 10.91
CA TRP A 230 -10.48 -0.68 9.98
C TRP A 230 -10.42 -1.21 8.54
N LYS A 231 -11.49 -0.98 7.79
CA LYS A 231 -11.67 -1.48 6.42
C LYS A 231 -12.44 -0.51 5.54
N HIS A 232 -12.25 -0.67 4.23
CA HIS A 232 -13.10 -0.03 3.23
C HIS A 232 -13.88 -1.08 2.44
N VAL A 233 -15.12 -0.74 2.08
CA VAL A 233 -15.90 -1.49 1.10
C VAL A 233 -16.40 -0.53 0.04
N PHE A 234 -16.42 -0.98 -1.22
CA PHE A 234 -17.06 -0.21 -2.28
C PHE A 234 -18.54 -0.03 -1.96
N PHE A 235 -18.96 1.18 -1.63
CA PHE A 235 -20.37 1.47 -1.41
C PHE A 235 -21.05 1.61 -2.77
N ASN A 236 -21.40 0.48 -3.36
CA ASN A 236 -21.80 0.42 -4.76
C ASN A 236 -23.13 1.16 -5.01
N PRO A 237 -23.42 1.56 -6.26
CA PRO A 237 -24.59 2.40 -6.53
C PRO A 237 -25.96 1.73 -6.28
N TYR A 238 -26.08 0.40 -6.36
CA TYR A 238 -27.30 -0.29 -5.91
C TYR A 238 -27.47 -0.19 -4.40
N ALA A 239 -26.40 -0.41 -3.62
CA ALA A 239 -26.43 -0.27 -2.17
C ALA A 239 -26.78 1.17 -1.74
N GLN A 240 -26.21 2.19 -2.41
CA GLN A 240 -26.56 3.59 -2.17
C GLN A 240 -28.04 3.86 -2.47
N PHE A 241 -28.54 3.36 -3.59
CA PHE A 241 -29.94 3.52 -4.01
C PHE A 241 -30.91 2.87 -3.01
N ILE A 242 -30.66 1.61 -2.63
CA ILE A 242 -31.46 0.88 -1.64
C ILE A 242 -31.43 1.59 -0.28
N LEU A 243 -30.26 2.06 0.17
CA LEU A 243 -30.14 2.78 1.43
C LEU A 243 -30.94 4.08 1.45
N GLN A 244 -30.94 4.84 0.35
CA GLN A 244 -31.75 6.05 0.27
C GLN A 244 -33.25 5.73 0.32
N TYR A 245 -33.66 4.62 -0.29
CA TYR A 245 -35.06 4.24 -0.28
C TYR A 245 -35.49 3.77 1.12
N LEU A 246 -34.62 3.02 1.81
CA LEU A 246 -34.76 2.69 3.23
C LEU A 246 -34.91 3.93 4.11
N LYS A 247 -34.11 4.99 3.88
CA LYS A 247 -34.28 6.29 4.57
C LYS A 247 -35.65 6.92 4.32
N LYS A 248 -36.18 6.82 3.10
CA LYS A 248 -37.53 7.31 2.75
C LYS A 248 -38.62 6.52 3.48
N LEU A 249 -38.51 5.19 3.53
CA LEU A 249 -39.48 4.33 4.23
C LEU A 249 -39.56 4.60 5.74
N LYS A 250 -38.43 4.93 6.37
CA LYS A 250 -38.40 5.33 7.79
C LYS A 250 -39.36 6.48 8.08
N ALA A 251 -39.50 7.44 7.16
CA ALA A 251 -40.41 8.57 7.35
C ALA A 251 -41.90 8.14 7.37
N THR A 252 -42.22 6.93 6.90
CA THR A 252 -43.59 6.43 6.74
C THR A 252 -43.95 5.24 7.64
N GLN A 253 -42.98 4.49 8.20
CA GLN A 253 -43.23 3.29 9.02
C GLN A 253 -42.81 3.48 10.49
N LYS A 254 -43.62 2.98 11.44
CA LYS A 254 -43.42 3.15 12.90
C LYS A 254 -42.36 2.24 13.53
N GLU A 255 -42.08 1.07 12.95
CA GLU A 255 -41.04 0.14 13.43
C GLU A 255 -40.06 -0.17 12.29
N PHE A 256 -38.80 0.27 12.46
CA PHE A 256 -37.75 0.15 11.44
C PHE A 256 -36.57 -0.74 11.88
N ARG A 257 -36.49 -1.09 13.17
CA ARG A 257 -35.39 -1.92 13.71
C ARG A 257 -35.50 -3.36 13.23
N LEU A 258 -34.49 -3.84 12.52
CA LEU A 258 -34.39 -5.27 12.22
C LEU A 258 -33.82 -6.05 13.41
N GLN A 259 -34.60 -7.02 13.87
CA GLN A 259 -34.16 -8.07 14.80
C GLN A 259 -33.72 -9.36 14.07
N HIS A 260 -33.69 -9.34 12.74
CA HIS A 260 -33.40 -10.51 11.90
C HIS A 260 -31.90 -10.58 11.57
N SER A 261 -31.39 -11.81 11.37
CA SER A 261 -30.01 -12.01 10.94
C SER A 261 -29.80 -11.58 9.48
N VAL A 262 -28.54 -11.33 9.09
CA VAL A 262 -28.17 -11.05 7.69
C VAL A 262 -28.59 -12.23 6.79
N GLU A 263 -28.39 -13.46 7.26
CA GLU A 263 -28.78 -14.68 6.54
C GLU A 263 -30.28 -14.71 6.27
N ASP A 264 -31.11 -14.41 7.27
CA ASP A 264 -32.57 -14.38 7.13
C ASP A 264 -33.04 -13.33 6.13
N CYS A 265 -32.40 -12.15 6.11
CA CYS A 265 -32.71 -11.09 5.16
C CYS A 265 -32.37 -11.52 3.72
N ILE A 266 -31.21 -12.17 3.52
CA ILE A 266 -30.81 -12.71 2.22
C ILE A 266 -31.78 -13.81 1.76
N LEU A 267 -32.13 -14.75 2.64
CA LEU A 267 -33.06 -15.84 2.32
C LEU A 267 -34.45 -15.34 1.95
N GLU A 268 -34.93 -14.29 2.64
CA GLU A 268 -36.17 -13.57 2.32
C GLU A 268 -36.12 -12.93 0.93
N SER A 269 -34.97 -12.35 0.57
CA SER A 269 -34.79 -11.74 -0.74
C SER A 269 -34.80 -12.78 -1.85
N LEU A 270 -34.05 -13.86 -1.67
CA LEU A 270 -33.96 -14.93 -2.66
C LEU A 270 -35.29 -15.67 -2.84
N SER A 271 -36.10 -15.83 -1.78
CA SER A 271 -37.42 -16.49 -1.90
C SER A 271 -38.40 -15.70 -2.76
N LYS A 272 -38.41 -14.37 -2.62
CA LYS A 272 -39.32 -13.48 -3.35
C LYS A 272 -38.91 -13.22 -4.80
N ILE A 273 -37.60 -13.15 -5.08
CA ILE A 273 -37.09 -13.08 -6.47
C ILE A 273 -37.24 -14.45 -7.16
N GLY A 274 -37.21 -15.53 -6.37
CA GLY A 274 -37.02 -16.93 -6.77
C GLY A 274 -38.14 -17.54 -7.63
N ARG A 275 -38.08 -17.28 -8.94
CA ARG A 275 -38.70 -18.15 -9.97
C ARG A 275 -37.66 -18.91 -10.81
N LYS A 276 -36.37 -18.60 -10.62
CA LYS A 276 -35.26 -19.12 -11.42
C LYS A 276 -34.46 -20.18 -10.66
N LYS A 277 -33.97 -21.18 -11.39
CA LYS A 277 -33.26 -22.33 -10.83
C LYS A 277 -32.00 -21.93 -10.04
N SER A 278 -31.17 -21.02 -10.55
CA SER A 278 -29.92 -20.60 -9.88
C SER A 278 -30.16 -19.88 -8.54
N LEU A 279 -31.17 -19.02 -8.44
CA LEU A 279 -31.55 -18.41 -7.15
C LEU A 279 -32.06 -19.46 -6.16
N GLY A 280 -32.85 -20.43 -6.62
CA GLY A 280 -33.30 -21.55 -5.81
C GLY A 280 -32.15 -22.43 -5.33
N ASP A 281 -31.21 -22.73 -6.21
CA ASP A 281 -30.00 -23.50 -5.90
C ASP A 281 -29.13 -22.77 -4.86
N LEU A 282 -28.93 -21.45 -5.00
CA LEU A 282 -28.22 -20.66 -3.99
C LEU A 282 -28.97 -20.65 -2.65
N GLN A 283 -30.29 -20.44 -2.67
CA GLN A 283 -31.11 -20.46 -1.46
C GLN A 283 -30.98 -21.80 -0.73
N TYR A 284 -30.99 -22.90 -1.47
CA TYR A 284 -30.75 -24.24 -0.94
C TYR A 284 -29.35 -24.37 -0.34
N GLN A 285 -28.31 -23.86 -1.01
CA GLN A 285 -26.94 -23.88 -0.47
C GLN A 285 -26.80 -23.08 0.82
N ILE A 286 -27.43 -21.89 0.91
CA ILE A 286 -27.42 -21.07 2.14
C ILE A 286 -28.09 -21.83 3.27
N LYS A 287 -29.30 -22.37 3.05
CA LYS A 287 -30.01 -23.18 4.07
C LYS A 287 -29.19 -24.40 4.53
N ARG A 288 -28.38 -24.98 3.64
CA ARG A 288 -27.57 -26.17 3.93
C ARG A 288 -26.24 -25.87 4.62
N ARG A 289 -25.57 -24.78 4.24
CA ARG A 289 -24.15 -24.52 4.59
C ARG A 289 -23.90 -23.12 5.17
N GLY A 290 -24.95 -22.31 5.38
CA GLY A 290 -24.86 -20.92 5.81
C GLY A 290 -24.06 -20.07 4.83
N PHE A 291 -23.30 -19.10 5.36
CA PHE A 291 -22.44 -18.22 4.56
C PHE A 291 -21.34 -18.92 3.75
N ARG A 292 -21.03 -20.19 4.02
CA ARG A 292 -20.14 -20.98 3.15
C ARG A 292 -20.71 -21.22 1.75
N ALA A 293 -22.01 -20.97 1.56
CA ALA A 293 -22.64 -20.94 0.24
C ALA A 293 -22.07 -19.85 -0.67
N PHE A 294 -21.38 -18.85 -0.12
CA PHE A 294 -20.68 -17.80 -0.87
C PHE A 294 -19.17 -18.08 -1.05
N ASN A 295 -18.71 -19.29 -0.72
CA ASN A 295 -17.34 -19.69 -1.09
C ASN A 295 -17.18 -19.60 -2.62
N ASP A 296 -16.02 -19.12 -3.08
CA ASP A 296 -15.72 -18.91 -4.50
C ASP A 296 -16.60 -17.86 -5.21
N VAL A 297 -17.45 -17.09 -4.49
CA VAL A 297 -18.24 -15.99 -5.07
C VAL A 297 -17.37 -14.93 -5.74
N GLN A 298 -16.12 -14.76 -5.28
CA GLN A 298 -15.16 -13.84 -5.84
C GLN A 298 -14.82 -14.13 -7.31
N MET A 299 -15.00 -15.36 -7.78
CA MET A 299 -14.84 -15.72 -9.19
C MET A 299 -15.74 -14.88 -10.11
N VAL A 300 -16.86 -14.37 -9.59
CA VAL A 300 -17.74 -13.43 -10.32
C VAL A 300 -17.02 -12.15 -10.71
N LEU A 301 -16.13 -11.65 -9.84
CA LEU A 301 -15.36 -10.44 -10.10
C LEU A 301 -14.08 -10.77 -10.88
N GLU A 302 -13.40 -11.87 -10.56
CA GLU A 302 -12.17 -12.30 -11.24
C GLU A 302 -12.38 -12.64 -12.72
N PHE A 303 -13.49 -13.30 -13.06
CA PHE A 303 -13.79 -13.69 -14.44
C PHE A 303 -14.63 -12.67 -15.21
N ASN A 304 -14.87 -11.49 -14.65
CA ASN A 304 -15.57 -10.43 -15.37
C ASN A 304 -14.59 -9.74 -16.34
N PRO A 305 -14.81 -9.81 -17.67
CA PRO A 305 -13.86 -9.28 -18.65
C PRO A 305 -13.76 -7.75 -18.65
N ASN A 306 -14.66 -7.05 -17.95
CA ASN A 306 -14.62 -5.60 -17.81
C ASN A 306 -13.89 -5.13 -16.54
N LEU A 307 -13.49 -6.07 -15.68
CA LEU A 307 -12.78 -5.81 -14.44
C LEU A 307 -11.36 -6.35 -14.56
N SER A 308 -10.44 -5.76 -13.79
CA SER A 308 -9.04 -6.17 -13.79
C SER A 308 -8.58 -6.54 -12.37
N LEU A 309 -9.41 -7.34 -11.69
CA LEU A 309 -9.15 -7.83 -10.34
C LEU A 309 -8.31 -9.12 -10.40
N ASP A 310 -7.13 -9.10 -9.77
CA ASP A 310 -6.30 -10.30 -9.65
C ASP A 310 -6.62 -11.11 -8.38
N ILE A 311 -6.10 -12.35 -8.33
CA ILE A 311 -6.32 -13.29 -7.22
C ILE A 311 -5.88 -12.71 -5.87
N PHE A 312 -4.80 -11.93 -5.82
CA PHE A 312 -4.31 -11.39 -4.56
C PHE A 312 -5.27 -10.34 -3.99
N LEU A 313 -5.73 -9.39 -4.83
CA LEU A 313 -6.74 -8.40 -4.43
C LEU A 313 -8.09 -9.05 -4.14
N SER A 314 -8.42 -10.12 -4.86
CA SER A 314 -9.61 -10.94 -4.58
C SER A 314 -9.55 -11.55 -3.18
N ASN A 315 -8.41 -12.14 -2.80
CA ASN A 315 -8.18 -12.67 -1.46
C ASN A 315 -8.20 -11.57 -0.37
N VAL A 316 -7.82 -10.34 -0.71
CA VAL A 316 -8.00 -9.18 0.19
C VAL A 316 -9.48 -8.90 0.44
N LEU A 317 -10.31 -8.87 -0.61
CA LEU A 317 -11.77 -8.68 -0.48
C LEU A 317 -12.43 -9.80 0.34
N GLN A 318 -11.96 -11.05 0.16
CA GLN A 318 -12.42 -12.23 0.90
C GLN A 318 -11.85 -12.35 2.33
N GLN A 319 -11.06 -11.38 2.79
CA GLN A 319 -10.45 -11.38 4.12
C GLN A 319 -9.49 -12.57 4.38
N GLU A 320 -8.97 -13.19 3.31
CA GLU A 320 -7.96 -14.25 3.40
C GLU A 320 -6.53 -13.69 3.60
N ILE A 321 -6.33 -12.40 3.29
CA ILE A 321 -5.08 -11.67 3.55
C ILE A 321 -5.27 -10.70 4.72
N ASN A 322 -4.41 -10.83 5.74
CA ASN A 322 -4.36 -9.87 6.84
C ASN A 322 -3.88 -8.51 6.33
N THR A 323 -4.75 -7.50 6.41
CA THR A 323 -4.47 -6.10 6.10
C THR A 323 -5.50 -5.21 6.77
N VAL A 324 -5.13 -3.97 7.08
CA VAL A 324 -5.97 -2.92 7.68
C VAL A 324 -5.97 -1.69 6.79
N ALA A 325 -7.13 -1.03 6.67
CA ALA A 325 -7.21 0.32 6.12
C ALA A 325 -6.71 1.34 7.16
N LEU A 326 -6.34 2.53 6.69
CA LEU A 326 -6.07 3.67 7.58
C LEU A 326 -7.33 4.02 8.38
N ARG A 327 -7.19 4.44 9.64
CA ARG A 327 -8.36 4.91 10.41
C ARG A 327 -8.86 6.24 9.83
N PRO A 328 -10.11 6.64 10.11
CA PRO A 328 -10.69 7.83 9.48
C PRO A 328 -9.88 9.11 9.69
N SER A 329 -9.24 9.27 10.85
CA SER A 329 -8.33 10.38 11.17
C SER A 329 -7.12 10.42 10.23
N GLU A 330 -6.42 9.29 10.09
CA GLU A 330 -5.22 9.16 9.25
C GLU A 330 -5.56 9.26 7.78
N PHE A 331 -6.70 8.70 7.36
CA PHE A 331 -7.17 8.80 5.97
C PHE A 331 -7.45 10.26 5.59
N ARG A 332 -8.04 11.06 6.50
CA ARG A 332 -8.24 12.51 6.26
C ARG A 332 -6.91 13.23 6.06
N LEU A 333 -5.86 12.86 6.80
CA LEU A 333 -4.52 13.43 6.62
C LEU A 333 -3.90 13.11 5.25
N LEU A 334 -4.42 12.17 4.45
CA LEU A 334 -3.95 11.99 3.08
C LEU A 334 -4.43 13.08 2.12
N TRP A 335 -5.58 13.70 2.41
CA TRP A 335 -6.23 14.68 1.53
C TRP A 335 -6.28 16.09 2.07
N ASN A 336 -6.05 16.28 3.37
CA ASN A 336 -6.20 17.57 4.00
C ASN A 336 -5.10 18.52 3.52
N ASN A 337 -5.47 19.70 3.01
CA ASN A 337 -4.50 20.73 2.60
C ASN A 337 -4.26 21.75 3.74
N ASP A 338 -5.13 21.78 4.76
CA ASP A 338 -5.13 22.77 5.84
C ASP A 338 -4.19 22.42 7.01
N TYR A 339 -2.94 21.99 6.74
CA TYR A 339 -1.93 21.90 7.82
C TYR A 339 -1.27 23.25 8.15
N ASN A 340 -1.93 24.37 7.84
CA ASN A 340 -1.43 25.73 8.10
C ASN A 340 -2.06 26.34 9.38
N GLN A 341 -2.96 25.61 10.06
CA GLN A 341 -3.67 26.11 11.25
C GLN A 341 -3.13 25.58 12.59
N VAL A 342 -1.90 25.05 12.64
CA VAL A 342 -1.29 24.68 13.92
C VAL A 342 -0.63 25.92 14.53
N THR A 343 -1.19 26.34 15.67
CA THR A 343 -0.71 27.41 16.54
C THR A 343 0.78 27.25 16.83
N GLU A 344 1.54 28.35 16.81
CA GLU A 344 2.94 28.42 17.27
C GLU A 344 3.06 27.72 18.63
N GLN A 345 3.57 26.49 18.63
CA GLN A 345 4.04 25.84 19.86
C GLN A 345 5.45 26.36 20.14
N GLU A 346 5.72 26.65 21.42
CA GLU A 346 7.08 26.91 21.91
C GLU A 346 7.99 25.76 21.45
N SER A 347 8.90 26.07 20.52
CA SER A 347 9.88 25.13 20.00
C SER A 347 10.75 24.65 21.15
N ARG A 348 10.56 23.41 21.60
CA ARG A 348 11.52 22.78 22.50
C ARG A 348 12.86 22.71 21.76
N PRO A 349 13.97 23.14 22.36
CA PRO A 349 15.27 23.07 21.70
C PRO A 349 15.60 21.61 21.37
N ILE A 350 15.86 21.35 20.08
CA ILE A 350 16.27 20.04 19.59
C ILE A 350 17.74 19.83 19.97
N HIS A 351 18.02 18.78 20.73
CA HIS A 351 19.38 18.38 21.07
C HIS A 351 19.95 17.49 19.97
N PHE A 352 21.11 17.87 19.42
CA PHE A 352 21.79 17.14 18.36
C PHE A 352 22.88 16.23 18.95
N GLU A 353 22.89 14.97 18.52
CA GLU A 353 23.87 13.98 18.95
C GLU A 353 24.43 13.24 17.74
N GLN A 354 25.75 13.08 17.72
CA GLN A 354 26.48 12.35 16.70
C GLN A 354 27.36 11.28 17.33
N GLU A 355 27.63 10.23 16.56
CA GLU A 355 28.55 9.17 16.92
C GLU A 355 29.49 8.86 15.75
N GLN A 356 30.61 8.21 16.06
CA GLN A 356 31.47 7.59 15.06
C GLN A 356 31.13 6.11 14.99
N LEU A 357 30.70 5.63 13.83
CA LEU A 357 30.40 4.21 13.66
C LEU A 357 31.69 3.39 13.53
N HIS A 358 31.78 2.31 14.30
CA HIS A 358 32.92 1.39 14.26
C HIS A 358 32.59 0.15 13.42
N PRO A 359 33.52 -0.33 12.56
CA PRO A 359 33.34 -1.54 11.77
C PRO A 359 33.18 -2.78 12.66
N GLU A 360 32.02 -3.40 12.63
CA GLU A 360 31.74 -4.70 13.23
C GLU A 360 31.78 -5.83 12.20
N VAL A 361 32.57 -6.86 12.50
CA VAL A 361 32.59 -8.12 11.74
C VAL A 361 31.52 -9.07 12.28
N PRO A 362 30.59 -9.60 11.45
CA PRO A 362 29.63 -10.61 11.90
C PRO A 362 29.90 -12.01 11.35
N THR A 363 29.91 -13.00 12.26
CA THR A 363 29.37 -14.35 11.97
C THR A 363 28.56 -14.85 13.16
N ALA A 364 27.33 -15.32 12.89
CA ALA A 364 26.33 -15.69 13.89
C ALA A 364 26.55 -17.06 14.57
N GLN A 365 27.59 -17.81 14.21
CA GLN A 365 27.89 -19.13 14.79
C GLN A 365 29.12 -19.17 15.69
N SER A 366 29.91 -18.09 15.77
CA SER A 366 31.02 -18.00 16.74
C SER A 366 30.68 -17.19 18.00
N LYS A 367 29.62 -16.38 18.02
CA LYS A 367 29.42 -15.39 19.09
C LYS A 367 28.49 -15.74 20.26
N LEU A 368 28.04 -16.99 20.38
CA LEU A 368 27.35 -17.44 21.61
C LEU A 368 28.32 -17.70 22.78
N GLN A 369 29.64 -17.67 22.54
CA GLN A 369 30.69 -17.74 23.56
C GLN A 369 31.53 -16.46 23.69
N THR A 370 31.18 -15.38 22.98
CA THR A 370 32.03 -14.18 22.85
C THR A 370 31.29 -12.87 23.10
N ILE A 371 30.35 -12.82 24.05
CA ILE A 371 30.03 -11.52 24.66
C ILE A 371 31.32 -11.13 25.41
N PRO A 372 32.02 -10.04 25.01
CA PRO A 372 33.33 -9.70 25.58
C PRO A 372 33.21 -9.20 27.04
N TYR A 373 31.98 -9.07 27.54
CA TYR A 373 31.64 -8.57 28.87
C TYR A 373 31.11 -9.71 29.77
N GLU A 374 31.47 -9.68 31.06
CA GLU A 374 31.02 -10.66 32.04
C GLU A 374 29.49 -10.55 32.27
N LEU A 375 28.76 -11.62 31.95
CA LEU A 375 27.32 -11.73 32.25
C LEU A 375 27.11 -12.24 33.68
N MET A 376 27.49 -11.40 34.64
CA MET A 376 27.58 -11.73 36.05
C MET A 376 26.31 -12.40 36.60
N LEU A 377 25.11 -12.00 36.14
CA LEU A 377 23.84 -12.60 36.55
C LEU A 377 23.74 -14.11 36.26
N PHE A 378 24.38 -14.61 35.20
CA PHE A 378 24.23 -15.99 34.73
C PHE A 378 25.44 -16.90 35.07
N ASP A 379 26.50 -16.37 35.68
CA ASP A 379 27.77 -17.06 35.94
C ASP A 379 27.86 -17.83 37.28
N GLN A 380 26.72 -18.12 37.93
CA GLN A 380 26.60 -18.81 39.22
C GLN A 380 27.37 -20.15 39.33
N LYS A 381 27.71 -20.82 38.22
CA LYS A 381 28.42 -22.10 38.22
C LYS A 381 29.96 -21.97 38.17
N LYS A 382 30.51 -20.88 37.61
CA LYS A 382 31.97 -20.68 37.51
C LYS A 382 32.60 -20.25 38.84
N ARG A 383 31.91 -19.41 39.64
CA ARG A 383 32.39 -18.97 40.96
C ARG A 383 32.31 -20.03 42.06
N LYS A 384 31.62 -21.16 41.84
CA LYS A 384 31.62 -22.30 42.79
C LYS A 384 32.95 -23.07 42.84
N GLY A 385 33.82 -22.88 41.84
CA GLY A 385 35.12 -23.56 41.73
C GLY A 385 36.32 -22.77 42.27
N GLN A 386 36.17 -21.48 42.56
CA GLN A 386 37.23 -20.69 43.19
C GLN A 386 36.98 -20.60 44.69
N LYS A 387 37.96 -21.15 45.44
CA LYS A 387 38.14 -21.13 46.90
C LYS A 387 37.23 -20.12 47.63
N VAL A 388 36.02 -20.55 48.00
CA VAL A 388 35.36 -20.06 49.20
C VAL A 388 35.32 -21.24 50.15
N GLU A 389 35.89 -20.99 51.31
CA GLU A 389 36.17 -21.92 52.39
C GLU A 389 35.01 -22.85 52.72
N ARG A 390 35.39 -24.03 53.20
CA ARG A 390 34.55 -24.99 53.90
C ARG A 390 34.03 -24.39 55.22
N LEU A 391 33.18 -23.38 55.19
CA LEU A 391 32.40 -22.93 56.35
C LEU A 391 30.97 -22.59 55.87
N ASP A 392 29.97 -22.99 56.65
CA ASP A 392 28.52 -22.85 56.43
C ASP A 392 27.82 -23.79 55.44
N LYS A 393 27.89 -25.11 55.66
CA LYS A 393 26.92 -26.08 55.08
C LYS A 393 25.48 -25.96 55.61
N LYS A 394 25.15 -24.95 56.42
CA LYS A 394 23.82 -24.73 57.04
C LYS A 394 23.09 -23.45 56.61
N ARG A 395 23.55 -22.72 55.60
CA ARG A 395 22.82 -21.54 55.06
C ARG A 395 21.87 -21.94 53.93
N ASN A 396 20.62 -21.52 54.05
CA ASN A 396 19.52 -21.81 53.14
C ASN A 396 19.92 -21.42 51.69
N LYS A 397 19.66 -22.29 50.70
CA LYS A 397 19.95 -22.04 49.26
C LYS A 397 19.43 -20.67 48.81
N GLU A 398 18.33 -20.26 49.42
CA GLU A 398 17.66 -19.00 49.20
C GLU A 398 18.51 -17.78 49.57
N GLU A 399 19.05 -17.74 50.79
CA GLU A 399 19.90 -16.64 51.25
C GLU A 399 21.17 -16.48 50.39
N ARG A 400 21.73 -17.59 49.91
CA ARG A 400 22.92 -17.57 49.04
C ARG A 400 22.61 -16.94 47.68
N THR A 401 21.43 -17.23 47.15
CA THR A 401 21.01 -16.71 45.84
C THR A 401 20.65 -15.23 45.92
N LEU A 402 20.00 -14.81 47.00
CA LEU A 402 19.69 -13.40 47.25
C LEU A 402 20.95 -12.57 47.48
N ARG A 403 21.91 -13.08 48.28
CA ARG A 403 23.21 -12.43 48.44
C ARG A 403 23.96 -12.33 47.12
N PHE A 404 23.92 -13.38 46.30
CA PHE A 404 24.51 -13.34 44.98
C PHE A 404 23.90 -12.25 44.09
N TRP A 405 22.57 -12.11 44.05
CA TRP A 405 21.93 -11.04 43.29
C TRP A 405 22.26 -9.64 43.82
N GLN A 406 22.29 -9.46 45.15
CA GLN A 406 22.67 -8.20 45.78
C GLN A 406 24.12 -7.81 45.48
N GLU A 407 25.04 -8.77 45.60
CA GLU A 407 26.45 -8.52 45.30
C GLU A 407 26.67 -8.26 43.81
N THR A 408 25.98 -9.02 42.94
CA THR A 408 26.05 -8.80 41.49
C THR A 408 25.51 -7.42 41.13
N ARG A 409 24.40 -6.99 41.74
CA ARG A 409 23.85 -5.65 41.56
C ARG A 409 24.86 -4.57 41.95
N ARG A 410 25.43 -4.66 43.15
CA ARG A 410 26.42 -3.69 43.66
C ARG A 410 27.62 -3.56 42.71
N VAL A 411 28.19 -4.68 42.28
CA VAL A 411 29.32 -4.68 41.36
C VAL A 411 28.95 -4.09 40.00
N LEU A 412 27.74 -4.38 39.49
CA LEU A 412 27.27 -3.81 38.23
C LEU A 412 27.00 -2.30 38.33
N GLU A 413 26.47 -1.81 39.46
CA GLU A 413 26.27 -0.39 39.76
C GLU A 413 27.61 0.37 39.86
N GLU A 414 28.65 -0.24 40.43
CA GLU A 414 30.01 0.32 40.45
C GLU A 414 30.62 0.34 39.04
N LYS A 415 30.45 -0.75 38.27
CA LYS A 415 31.05 -0.92 36.93
C LYS A 415 30.42 -0.03 35.86
N ILE A 416 29.17 0.40 36.03
CA ILE A 416 28.45 1.19 35.02
C ILE A 416 29.09 2.56 34.75
N VAL A 417 29.82 3.11 35.73
CA VAL A 417 30.45 4.44 35.66
C VAL A 417 31.57 4.45 34.62
N ASP A 418 32.40 3.40 34.62
CA ASP A 418 33.58 3.27 33.76
C ASP A 418 33.32 2.48 32.46
N ALA A 419 32.10 1.95 32.28
CA ALA A 419 31.73 1.13 31.14
C ALA A 419 31.55 1.95 29.84
N ASN A 420 31.91 1.34 28.70
CA ASN A 420 31.58 1.87 27.38
C ASN A 420 30.08 1.73 27.09
N THR A 421 29.57 2.36 26.02
CA THR A 421 28.13 2.41 25.71
C THR A 421 27.48 1.02 25.59
N GLU A 422 28.13 0.06 24.94
CA GLU A 422 27.59 -1.30 24.77
C GLU A 422 27.57 -2.08 26.08
N GLU A 423 28.64 -1.95 26.88
CA GLU A 423 28.73 -2.54 28.20
C GLU A 423 27.71 -1.92 29.15
N LYS A 424 27.47 -0.59 29.06
CA LYS A 424 26.43 0.12 29.82
C LYS A 424 25.05 -0.42 29.52
N SER A 425 24.68 -0.62 28.25
CA SER A 425 23.37 -1.18 27.88
C SER A 425 23.20 -2.61 28.43
N LEU A 426 24.25 -3.42 28.43
CA LEU A 426 24.22 -4.77 29.00
C LEU A 426 24.18 -4.79 30.53
N ILE A 427 24.88 -3.86 31.18
CA ILE A 427 24.82 -3.66 32.62
C ILE A 427 23.40 -3.23 33.01
N ASP A 428 22.82 -2.24 32.32
CA ASP A 428 21.46 -1.74 32.56
C ASP A 428 20.41 -2.85 32.40
N ALA A 429 20.55 -3.68 31.38
CA ALA A 429 19.70 -4.85 31.16
C ALA A 429 19.80 -5.89 32.29
N GLN A 430 21.01 -6.16 32.79
CA GLN A 430 21.23 -7.05 33.92
C GLN A 430 20.67 -6.47 35.22
N LEU A 431 20.84 -5.17 35.46
CA LEU A 431 20.30 -4.47 36.62
C LEU A 431 18.77 -4.54 36.65
N ARG A 432 18.10 -4.23 35.53
CA ARG A 432 16.63 -4.34 35.40
C ARG A 432 16.13 -5.74 35.71
N LEU A 433 16.82 -6.78 35.20
CA LEU A 433 16.49 -8.16 35.53
C LEU A 433 16.68 -8.44 37.03
N ILE A 434 17.83 -8.09 37.61
CA ILE A 434 18.11 -8.34 39.03
C ILE A 434 17.09 -7.66 39.94
N GLU A 435 16.80 -6.39 39.69
CA GLU A 435 15.84 -5.64 40.47
C GLU A 435 14.42 -6.19 40.34
N TRP A 436 14.03 -6.66 39.14
CA TRP A 436 12.78 -7.37 38.95
C TRP A 436 12.72 -8.66 39.78
N LEU A 437 13.80 -9.47 39.78
CA LEU A 437 13.85 -10.71 40.59
C LEU A 437 13.75 -10.41 42.09
N MET A 438 14.40 -9.34 42.56
CA MET A 438 14.30 -8.87 43.94
C MET A 438 12.89 -8.34 44.26
N HIS A 439 12.26 -7.62 43.33
CA HIS A 439 10.88 -7.15 43.45
C HIS A 439 9.89 -8.31 43.57
N LEU A 440 10.02 -9.34 42.72
CA LEU A 440 9.22 -10.57 42.82
C LEU A 440 9.42 -11.27 44.16
N LYS A 441 10.64 -11.24 44.71
CA LYS A 441 10.90 -11.81 46.02
C LYS A 441 10.22 -11.02 47.15
N LYS A 442 10.28 -9.69 47.10
CA LYS A 442 9.57 -8.82 48.05
C LYS A 442 8.06 -9.04 48.04
N ARG A 443 7.50 -9.43 46.88
CA ARG A 443 6.08 -9.81 46.73
C ARG A 443 5.73 -11.21 47.23
N GLY A 444 6.69 -11.93 47.84
CA GLY A 444 6.45 -13.21 48.50
C GLY A 444 6.60 -14.46 47.62
N LEU A 445 7.13 -14.35 46.40
CA LEU A 445 7.33 -15.52 45.53
C LEU A 445 8.45 -16.44 46.05
N GLN A 446 8.29 -17.75 45.81
CA GLN A 446 9.32 -18.76 46.07
C GLN A 446 10.49 -18.62 45.10
N LEU A 447 11.71 -18.86 45.59
CA LEU A 447 12.93 -18.70 44.78
C LEU A 447 12.93 -19.57 43.51
N SER A 448 12.45 -20.80 43.59
CA SER A 448 12.35 -21.71 42.43
C SER A 448 11.48 -21.13 41.31
N THR A 449 10.39 -20.45 41.67
CA THR A 449 9.50 -19.77 40.73
C THR A 449 10.20 -18.57 40.08
N ILE A 450 10.93 -17.78 40.86
CA ILE A 450 11.69 -16.62 40.36
C ILE A 450 12.81 -17.06 39.41
N GLU A 451 13.56 -18.13 39.75
CA GLU A 451 14.56 -18.74 38.87
C GLU A 451 13.93 -19.25 37.56
N SER A 452 12.72 -19.82 37.62
CA SER A 452 11.96 -20.24 36.44
C SER A 452 11.53 -19.06 35.57
N TYR A 453 11.18 -17.91 36.17
CA TYR A 453 10.80 -16.70 35.43
C TYR A 453 12.01 -16.13 34.68
N LEU A 454 13.17 -16.03 35.35
CA LEU A 454 14.42 -15.62 34.71
C LEU A 454 14.80 -16.56 33.56
N GLY A 455 14.66 -17.87 33.78
CA GLY A 455 14.94 -18.89 32.77
C GLY A 455 13.97 -18.91 31.58
N SER A 456 12.89 -18.14 31.64
CA SER A 456 11.85 -18.14 30.61
C SER A 456 12.21 -17.28 29.39
N PHE A 457 12.86 -16.12 29.60
CA PHE A 457 13.29 -15.21 28.52
C PHE A 457 14.60 -14.45 28.81
N GLY A 458 15.17 -14.52 30.02
CA GLY A 458 16.22 -13.59 30.46
C GLY A 458 17.52 -13.67 29.66
N LYS A 459 17.87 -14.85 29.13
CA LYS A 459 19.07 -15.01 28.29
C LYS A 459 18.85 -14.46 26.89
N GLU A 460 17.68 -14.70 26.34
CA GLU A 460 17.25 -14.20 25.04
C GLU A 460 17.14 -12.67 25.06
N PHE A 461 16.65 -12.10 26.15
CA PHE A 461 16.57 -10.65 26.36
C PHE A 461 17.96 -10.00 26.32
N ILE A 462 18.93 -10.53 27.10
CA ILE A 462 20.31 -10.03 27.09
C ILE A 462 20.96 -10.22 25.72
N PHE A 463 20.70 -11.35 25.08
CA PHE A 463 21.19 -11.63 23.74
C PHE A 463 20.68 -10.61 22.72
N GLU A 464 19.38 -10.27 22.73
CA GLU A 464 18.82 -9.29 21.80
C GLU A 464 19.32 -7.87 22.05
N ILE A 465 19.54 -7.50 23.32
CA ILE A 465 20.11 -6.21 23.69
C ILE A 465 21.55 -6.08 23.17
N TRP A 466 22.34 -7.14 23.34
CA TRP A 466 23.70 -7.16 22.79
C TRP A 466 23.69 -7.20 21.26
N LEU A 467 22.89 -8.09 20.67
CA LEU A 467 22.84 -8.33 19.22
C LEU A 467 22.43 -7.09 18.44
N ASN A 468 21.49 -6.32 18.98
CA ASN A 468 20.95 -5.13 18.33
C ASN A 468 21.43 -3.82 18.97
N LYS A 469 22.38 -3.88 19.92
CA LYS A 469 22.94 -2.73 20.66
C LYS A 469 21.87 -1.80 21.26
N LEU A 470 20.85 -2.38 21.88
CA LEU A 470 19.69 -1.63 22.35
C LEU A 470 20.00 -0.88 23.65
N ASP A 471 19.87 0.45 23.65
CA ASP A 471 19.83 1.23 24.89
C ASP A 471 18.39 1.32 25.42
N LEU A 472 18.09 0.55 26.48
CA LEU A 472 16.78 0.45 27.12
C LEU A 472 16.25 1.77 27.68
N LYS A 473 17.09 2.78 27.96
CA LYS A 473 16.65 4.09 28.44
C LYS A 473 16.09 4.98 27.33
N GLN A 474 16.41 4.68 26.07
CA GLN A 474 16.14 5.54 24.92
C GLN A 474 15.31 4.84 23.82
N GLN A 475 14.88 3.59 24.05
CA GLN A 475 14.06 2.83 23.11
C GLN A 475 12.65 3.45 22.94
N SER A 476 12.16 3.47 21.69
CA SER A 476 10.78 3.85 21.39
C SER A 476 9.80 2.70 21.67
N ILE A 477 8.49 3.00 21.59
CA ILE A 477 7.42 1.98 21.71
C ILE A 477 7.62 0.87 20.66
N ASP A 478 7.96 1.23 19.43
CA ASP A 478 8.13 0.29 18.31
C ASP A 478 9.34 -0.62 18.53
N ASP A 479 10.42 -0.11 19.14
CA ASP A 479 11.63 -0.90 19.40
C ASP A 479 11.39 -1.95 20.50
N TYR A 480 10.67 -1.56 21.57
CA TYR A 480 10.22 -2.52 22.58
C TYR A 480 9.25 -3.54 21.99
N GLU A 481 8.34 -3.14 21.09
CA GLU A 481 7.46 -4.07 20.39
C GLU A 481 8.25 -5.08 19.55
N ASP A 482 9.23 -4.61 18.77
CA ASP A 482 10.07 -5.48 17.94
C ASP A 482 10.91 -6.44 18.81
N LEU A 483 11.49 -5.95 19.91
CA LEU A 483 12.19 -6.77 20.91
C LEU A 483 11.28 -7.87 21.45
N TYR A 484 10.08 -7.52 21.94
CA TYR A 484 9.15 -8.51 22.51
C TYR A 484 8.62 -9.48 21.46
N ARG A 485 8.33 -9.03 20.23
CA ARG A 485 7.97 -9.92 19.11
C ARG A 485 9.06 -10.94 18.84
N GLN A 486 10.33 -10.53 18.86
CA GLN A 486 11.47 -11.41 18.65
C GLN A 486 11.66 -12.42 19.80
N LEU A 487 11.52 -12.00 21.05
CA LEU A 487 11.56 -12.90 22.22
C LEU A 487 10.44 -13.94 22.21
N LEU A 488 9.24 -13.54 21.77
CA LEU A 488 8.12 -14.45 21.59
C LEU A 488 8.35 -15.40 20.42
N LYS A 489 8.98 -14.95 19.34
CA LYS A 489 9.36 -15.81 18.21
C LYS A 489 10.36 -16.90 18.63
N TYR A 490 11.42 -16.55 19.36
CA TYR A 490 12.33 -17.56 19.93
C TYR A 490 11.60 -18.56 20.82
N SER A 491 10.54 -18.09 21.48
CA SER A 491 9.73 -18.95 22.32
C SER A 491 8.93 -19.97 21.54
N SER A 492 8.26 -19.53 20.48
CA SER A 492 7.54 -20.41 19.55
C SER A 492 8.48 -21.41 18.86
N GLU A 493 9.65 -20.97 18.38
CA GLU A 493 10.64 -21.86 17.75
C GLU A 493 11.16 -22.93 18.71
N ARG A 494 11.33 -22.58 20.00
CA ARG A 494 11.75 -23.54 21.03
C ARG A 494 10.66 -24.59 21.27
N ASP A 495 9.39 -24.18 21.29
CA ASP A 495 8.26 -25.07 21.48
C ASP A 495 8.10 -26.02 20.28
N GLU A 496 8.23 -25.50 19.05
CA GLU A 496 8.26 -26.33 17.83
C GLU A 496 9.39 -27.35 17.85
N LYS A 497 10.62 -26.94 18.21
CA LYS A 497 11.78 -27.85 18.35
C LYS A 497 11.62 -28.85 19.48
N ALA A 498 10.86 -28.53 20.54
CA ALA A 498 10.56 -29.45 21.62
C ALA A 498 9.53 -30.50 21.17
N VAL A 499 8.46 -30.06 20.49
CA VAL A 499 7.44 -30.94 19.89
C VAL A 499 8.06 -31.89 18.87
N GLN A 500 8.93 -31.40 17.99
CA GLN A 500 9.66 -32.25 17.03
C GLN A 500 10.54 -33.27 17.73
N ARG A 501 11.30 -32.88 18.77
CA ARG A 501 12.14 -33.81 19.55
C ARG A 501 11.32 -34.88 20.29
N ASP A 502 10.17 -34.53 20.84
CA ASP A 502 9.29 -35.47 21.54
C ASP A 502 8.63 -36.45 20.56
N SER A 503 8.28 -35.98 19.35
CA SER A 503 7.75 -36.81 18.25
C SER A 503 8.77 -37.85 17.77
N VAL A 504 10.03 -37.47 17.60
CA VAL A 504 11.12 -38.39 17.20
C VAL A 504 11.40 -39.46 18.28
N LYS A 505 11.08 -39.19 19.55
CA LYS A 505 11.28 -40.12 20.67
C LYS A 505 10.07 -41.01 20.97
N GLY A 506 9.03 -41.00 20.13
CA GLY A 506 7.83 -41.83 20.31
C GLY A 506 7.02 -41.50 21.57
N LYS A 507 7.22 -40.31 22.16
CA LYS A 507 6.49 -39.87 23.36
C LYS A 507 5.31 -38.98 22.96
N THR A 508 4.09 -39.42 23.26
CA THR A 508 2.91 -38.53 23.24
C THR A 508 3.06 -37.55 24.40
N SER A 509 3.57 -36.34 24.15
CA SER A 509 3.76 -35.35 25.20
C SER A 509 2.41 -35.04 25.89
N ARG A 510 2.28 -35.44 27.16
CA ARG A 510 1.21 -34.97 28.07
C ARG A 510 1.53 -33.58 28.65
N LYS A 511 2.69 -32.98 28.35
CA LYS A 511 2.98 -31.60 28.74
C LYS A 511 2.33 -30.68 27.72
N MET A 512 1.28 -29.97 28.14
CA MET A 512 0.80 -28.79 27.42
C MET A 512 1.99 -27.83 27.31
N HIS A 513 2.59 -27.73 26.12
CA HIS A 513 3.64 -26.76 25.85
C HIS A 513 3.01 -25.36 25.66
N GLN A 514 2.33 -24.87 26.71
CA GLN A 514 1.91 -23.46 26.85
C GLN A 514 3.08 -22.58 27.29
N SER A 515 4.30 -22.89 26.81
CA SER A 515 5.52 -22.24 27.28
C SER A 515 5.61 -20.81 26.75
N ALA A 516 5.13 -20.57 25.53
CA ALA A 516 4.97 -19.22 24.99
C ALA A 516 3.92 -18.39 25.76
N GLU A 517 2.82 -19.00 26.23
CA GLU A 517 1.79 -18.33 27.04
C GLU A 517 2.33 -17.87 28.37
N TYR A 518 2.99 -18.80 29.04
CA TYR A 518 3.70 -18.56 30.27
C TYR A 518 4.76 -17.46 30.10
N ARG A 519 5.59 -17.53 29.05
CA ARG A 519 6.63 -16.53 28.76
C ARG A 519 6.07 -15.15 28.45
N PHE A 520 4.96 -15.09 27.71
CA PHE A 520 4.26 -13.84 27.45
C PHE A 520 3.79 -13.17 28.74
N GLY A 521 3.16 -13.95 29.64
CA GLY A 521 2.78 -13.46 30.97
C GLY A 521 3.98 -12.94 31.76
N ARG A 522 5.13 -13.62 31.72
CA ARG A 522 6.36 -13.17 32.40
C ARG A 522 7.00 -11.95 31.76
N LEU A 523 6.99 -11.83 30.43
CA LEU A 523 7.43 -10.64 29.72
C LEU A 523 6.55 -9.43 30.03
N LYS A 524 5.22 -9.63 30.09
CA LYS A 524 4.26 -8.61 30.53
C LYS A 524 4.55 -8.14 31.95
N ASP A 525 4.73 -9.05 32.89
CA ASP A 525 5.05 -8.71 34.28
C ASP A 525 6.39 -7.97 34.41
N PHE A 526 7.40 -8.36 33.64
CA PHE A 526 8.70 -7.69 33.60
C PHE A 526 8.61 -6.29 32.99
N HIS A 527 7.93 -6.13 31.86
CA HIS A 527 7.78 -4.83 31.22
C HIS A 527 6.95 -3.86 32.08
N GLN A 528 5.90 -4.35 32.76
CA GLN A 528 5.14 -3.54 33.72
C GLN A 528 6.05 -3.03 34.85
N PHE A 529 6.95 -3.87 35.36
CA PHE A 529 7.97 -3.46 36.32
C PHE A 529 8.92 -2.39 35.74
N CYS A 530 9.32 -2.51 34.47
CA CYS A 530 10.15 -1.50 33.81
C CYS A 530 9.42 -0.16 33.58
N ILE A 531 8.12 -0.16 33.30
CA ILE A 531 7.32 1.08 33.21
C ILE A 531 7.33 1.80 34.56
N GLU A 532 7.11 1.06 35.65
CA GLU A 532 6.97 1.63 36.99
C GLU A 532 8.29 2.11 37.61
N ASN A 533 9.42 1.51 37.24
CA ASN A 533 10.70 1.74 37.93
C ASN A 533 11.81 2.32 37.04
N TYR A 534 11.61 2.39 35.72
CA TYR A 534 12.63 2.77 34.75
C TYR A 534 12.12 3.64 33.59
N ASP A 535 10.96 4.28 33.75
CA ASP A 535 10.34 5.17 32.76
C ASP A 535 10.20 4.54 31.35
N ALA A 536 10.06 3.21 31.27
CA ALA A 536 9.86 2.54 29.98
C ALA A 536 8.51 2.96 29.36
N PRO A 537 8.44 3.18 28.04
CA PRO A 537 7.19 3.55 27.38
C PRO A 537 6.18 2.39 27.44
N GLY A 538 4.90 2.74 27.53
CA GLY A 538 3.83 1.74 27.55
C GLY A 538 3.70 1.00 26.21
N VAL A 539 3.90 -0.32 26.22
CA VAL A 539 3.77 -1.15 25.02
C VAL A 539 2.39 -1.78 24.90
N LEU A 540 1.64 -1.36 23.88
CA LEU A 540 0.25 -1.79 23.64
C LEU A 540 0.11 -3.31 23.49
N VAL A 541 1.10 -3.97 22.86
CA VAL A 541 1.16 -5.44 22.70
C VAL A 541 1.09 -6.18 24.04
N LEU A 542 1.64 -5.61 25.11
CA LEU A 542 1.66 -6.23 26.45
C LEU A 542 0.51 -5.73 27.35
N GLN A 543 0.02 -4.51 27.15
CA GLN A 543 -1.03 -3.91 27.98
C GLN A 543 -2.41 -4.56 27.76
N ASN A 544 -2.83 -4.81 26.52
CA ASN A 544 -4.24 -5.07 26.17
C ASN A 544 -4.58 -6.54 25.83
N SER A 545 -3.70 -7.50 26.16
CA SER A 545 -3.71 -8.83 25.58
C SER A 545 -3.86 -9.97 26.60
N SER A 546 -4.82 -10.87 26.35
CA SER A 546 -4.71 -12.28 26.75
C SER A 546 -3.73 -12.98 25.79
N PHE A 547 -3.08 -14.08 26.19
CA PHE A 547 -2.09 -14.75 25.34
C PHE A 547 -2.73 -15.32 24.07
N LYS A 548 -2.76 -14.49 23.03
CA LYS A 548 -2.94 -14.81 21.63
C LYS A 548 -2.00 -13.88 20.89
N HIS A 549 -1.32 -14.38 19.86
CA HIS A 549 -0.38 -13.59 19.04
C HIS A 549 -1.11 -12.39 18.42
N LEU A 550 -1.10 -11.25 19.12
CA LEU A 550 -1.75 -10.02 18.71
C LEU A 550 -0.77 -9.20 17.86
N GLN A 551 -1.20 -8.87 16.65
CA GLN A 551 -0.49 -7.99 15.75
C GLN A 551 -1.31 -6.70 15.59
N ILE A 552 -0.85 -5.65 16.26
CA ILE A 552 -1.37 -4.29 16.12
C ILE A 552 -0.51 -3.59 15.06
N CYS A 553 -1.15 -3.09 14.01
CA CYS A 553 -0.47 -2.41 12.92
C CYS A 553 -0.56 -0.89 13.10
N ASN A 554 0.59 -0.23 13.09
CA ASN A 554 0.67 1.23 13.05
C ASN A 554 0.41 1.74 11.61
N ALA A 555 -0.87 1.77 11.22
CA ALA A 555 -1.27 2.15 9.86
C ALA A 555 -1.31 3.68 9.68
N ARG A 556 -0.20 4.26 9.19
CA ARG A 556 -0.05 5.70 8.91
C ARG A 556 0.70 5.91 7.59
N LEU A 557 0.35 6.96 6.83
CA LEU A 557 1.01 7.33 5.57
C LEU A 557 1.30 8.83 5.53
N VAL A 558 2.48 9.17 5.02
CA VAL A 558 2.92 10.56 4.79
C VAL A 558 2.54 10.95 3.36
N SER A 559 1.55 11.82 3.19
CA SER A 559 1.16 12.34 1.86
C SER A 559 2.32 13.08 1.18
N PRO A 560 2.37 13.20 -0.16
CA PRO A 560 3.40 14.00 -0.83
C PRO A 560 3.48 15.44 -0.29
N LEU A 561 2.33 16.04 0.06
CA LEU A 561 2.26 17.35 0.69
C LEU A 561 2.88 17.36 2.10
N LEU A 562 2.52 16.39 2.94
CA LEU A 562 3.08 16.27 4.30
C LEU A 562 4.58 15.99 4.26
N PHE A 563 5.05 15.22 3.28
CA PHE A 563 6.49 14.98 3.06
C PHE A 563 7.21 16.28 2.67
N GLY A 564 6.63 17.08 1.77
CA GLY A 564 7.15 18.40 1.43
C GLY A 564 7.29 19.31 2.67
N LYS A 565 6.28 19.33 3.54
CA LYS A 565 6.32 20.10 4.80
C LYS A 565 7.36 19.58 5.79
N LEU A 566 7.56 18.27 5.89
CA LEU A 566 8.62 17.67 6.71
C LEU A 566 10.00 18.20 6.27
N LEU A 567 10.26 18.21 4.96
CA LEU A 567 11.52 18.70 4.41
C LEU A 567 11.68 20.22 4.58
N GLU A 568 10.59 20.98 4.47
CA GLU A 568 10.59 22.43 4.72
C GLU A 568 10.94 22.74 6.19
N LYS A 569 10.33 22.03 7.14
CA LYS A 569 10.65 22.20 8.57
C LYS A 569 12.09 21.80 8.89
N LEU A 570 12.62 20.76 8.25
CA LEU A 570 14.03 20.38 8.38
C LEU A 570 14.97 21.47 7.82
N GLU A 571 14.61 22.09 6.70
CA GLU A 571 15.37 23.20 6.10
C GLU A 571 15.37 24.44 6.98
N ASN A 572 14.22 24.79 7.56
CA ASN A 572 14.13 25.91 8.49
C ASN A 572 14.98 25.65 9.74
N LEU A 573 14.97 24.43 10.26
CA LEU A 573 15.83 24.02 11.38
C LEU A 573 17.32 24.21 11.04
N SER A 574 17.76 23.90 9.81
CA SER A 574 19.17 24.13 9.42
C SER A 574 19.56 25.60 9.30
N GLN A 575 18.59 26.52 9.23
CA GLN A 575 18.84 27.96 9.19
C GLN A 575 18.86 28.59 10.59
N GLU A 576 18.49 27.84 11.64
CA GLU A 576 18.52 28.35 13.01
C GLU A 576 19.96 28.54 13.50
N PRO A 577 20.27 29.63 14.23
CA PRO A 577 21.62 29.87 14.76
C PRO A 577 22.15 28.73 15.62
N THR A 578 21.27 28.05 16.36
CA THR A 578 21.55 26.89 17.20
C THR A 578 21.97 25.64 16.42
N ALA A 579 21.66 25.57 15.12
CA ALA A 579 21.93 24.44 14.25
C ALA A 579 23.04 24.70 13.22
N SER A 580 23.71 25.86 13.27
CA SER A 580 24.74 26.27 12.30
C SER A 580 25.88 25.26 12.11
N GLU A 581 26.32 24.60 13.19
CA GLU A 581 27.35 23.54 13.13
C GLU A 581 26.82 22.19 12.59
N TRP A 582 25.50 22.06 12.43
CA TRP A 582 24.81 20.82 12.07
C TRP A 582 24.25 20.81 10.64
N VAL A 583 24.45 21.89 9.86
CA VAL A 583 23.90 22.05 8.51
C VAL A 583 24.22 20.87 7.58
N ASP A 584 25.46 20.39 7.59
CA ASP A 584 25.87 19.24 6.76
C ASP A 584 25.21 17.93 7.22
N HIS A 585 25.06 17.75 8.54
CA HIS A 585 24.39 16.59 9.11
C HIS A 585 22.89 16.58 8.79
N LEU A 586 22.25 17.75 8.84
CA LEU A 586 20.85 17.94 8.47
C LEU A 586 20.64 17.76 6.95
N SER A 587 21.61 18.16 6.13
CA SER A 587 21.63 17.89 4.69
C SER A 587 21.70 16.38 4.40
N CYS A 588 22.53 15.64 5.15
CA CYS A 588 22.54 14.17 5.10
C CYS A 588 21.18 13.59 5.50
N LEU A 589 20.60 14.06 6.60
CA LEU A 589 19.29 13.62 7.07
C LEU A 589 18.16 13.87 6.03
N LYS A 590 18.20 15.02 5.33
CA LYS A 590 17.27 15.34 4.24
C LYS A 590 17.33 14.30 3.12
N LEU A 591 18.54 13.88 2.73
CA LEU A 591 18.73 12.82 1.74
C LEU A 591 18.30 11.44 2.27
N MET A 592 18.53 11.16 3.55
CA MET A 592 18.05 9.92 4.19
C MET A 592 16.53 9.84 4.21
N TYR A 593 15.82 10.94 4.51
CA TYR A 593 14.37 11.03 4.42
C TYR A 593 13.88 10.80 2.99
N LEU A 594 14.48 11.47 2.01
CA LEU A 594 14.16 11.29 0.59
C LEU A 594 14.31 9.83 0.14
N LEU A 595 15.47 9.22 0.41
CA LEU A 595 15.71 7.83 0.04
C LEU A 595 14.71 6.92 0.75
N SER A 596 14.49 7.09 2.05
CA SER A 596 13.57 6.22 2.81
C SER A 596 12.11 6.37 2.34
N TYR A 597 11.66 7.58 2.03
CA TYR A 597 10.32 7.85 1.51
C TYR A 597 10.08 7.26 0.10
N ARG A 598 11.10 7.29 -0.76
CA ARG A 598 10.98 6.80 -2.15
C ARG A 598 11.26 5.31 -2.30
N THR A 599 12.16 4.76 -1.50
CA THR A 599 12.67 3.39 -1.65
C THR A 599 12.22 2.45 -0.53
N GLY A 600 11.76 2.99 0.59
CA GLY A 600 11.30 2.20 1.74
C GLY A 600 12.42 1.64 2.61
N LEU A 601 13.63 2.21 2.58
CA LEU A 601 14.72 1.79 3.45
C LEU A 601 14.36 1.98 4.94
N ARG A 602 14.83 1.06 5.79
CA ARG A 602 14.80 1.25 7.25
C ARG A 602 15.87 2.26 7.65
N LEU A 603 15.72 2.89 8.83
CA LEU A 603 16.69 3.85 9.36
C LEU A 603 18.13 3.29 9.34
N ASN A 604 18.33 2.10 9.93
CA ASN A 604 19.65 1.45 9.93
C ASN A 604 20.11 0.97 8.54
N GLU A 605 19.20 0.75 7.59
CA GLU A 605 19.59 0.42 6.21
C GLU A 605 20.17 1.67 5.52
N VAL A 606 19.50 2.82 5.61
CA VAL A 606 19.92 4.06 4.93
C VAL A 606 21.09 4.75 5.63
N ARG A 607 21.09 4.79 6.97
CA ARG A 607 22.13 5.45 7.79
C ARG A 607 23.50 4.80 7.62
N CYS A 608 23.52 3.48 7.49
CA CYS A 608 24.75 2.69 7.38
C CYS A 608 25.07 2.30 5.92
N LEU A 609 24.54 3.02 4.91
CA LEU A 609 24.95 2.82 3.52
C LEU A 609 26.43 3.14 3.36
N LYS A 610 27.15 2.27 2.64
CA LYS A 610 28.54 2.54 2.25
C LYS A 610 28.62 3.05 0.83
N ILE A 611 29.74 3.70 0.50
CA ILE A 611 30.09 4.02 -0.90
C ILE A 611 30.16 2.74 -1.76
N GLN A 612 30.65 1.64 -1.19
CA GLN A 612 30.70 0.34 -1.86
C GLN A 612 29.32 -0.31 -2.08
N ASP A 613 28.29 0.13 -1.36
CA ASP A 613 26.91 -0.30 -1.60
C ASP A 613 26.30 0.41 -2.82
N ILE A 614 27.02 1.35 -3.45
CA ILE A 614 26.58 2.07 -4.65
C ILE A 614 27.13 1.39 -5.90
N ILE A 615 26.24 0.78 -6.67
CA ILE A 615 26.55 0.25 -7.99
C ILE A 615 26.28 1.35 -9.01
N CYS A 616 27.36 1.93 -9.53
CA CYS A 616 27.34 2.93 -10.61
C CYS A 616 28.56 2.69 -11.51
N PRO A 617 28.42 1.91 -12.60
CA PRO A 617 29.53 1.64 -13.52
C PRO A 617 30.20 2.91 -14.03
N GLU A 618 29.41 3.97 -14.26
CA GLU A 618 29.88 5.26 -14.76
C GLU A 618 30.82 5.98 -13.77
N LEU A 619 30.78 5.68 -12.46
CA LEU A 619 31.78 6.17 -11.49
C LEU A 619 33.16 5.48 -11.66
N LEU A 620 33.20 4.30 -12.27
CA LEU A 620 34.42 3.50 -12.45
C LEU A 620 35.15 3.86 -13.76
N TYR A 621 34.43 4.27 -14.81
CA TYR A 621 35.00 4.62 -16.11
C TYR A 621 35.21 6.13 -16.23
N LYS A 622 36.43 6.60 -15.91
CA LYS A 622 36.88 7.99 -16.11
C LYS A 622 37.08 8.34 -17.60
N GLU A 623 36.08 8.18 -18.46
CA GLU A 623 36.12 8.85 -19.76
C GLU A 623 35.61 10.28 -19.59
N LYS A 624 36.54 11.24 -19.71
CA LYS A 624 36.37 12.68 -19.43
C LYS A 624 35.28 13.38 -20.26
N GLU A 625 34.58 12.69 -21.15
CA GLU A 625 33.64 13.30 -22.10
C GLU A 625 32.16 13.06 -21.79
N ASN A 626 31.79 12.16 -20.86
CA ASN A 626 30.38 11.93 -20.49
C ASN A 626 30.14 12.08 -18.98
N THR A 627 29.65 13.25 -18.57
CA THR A 627 29.36 13.64 -17.16
C THR A 627 28.01 13.14 -16.62
N VAL A 628 27.29 12.27 -17.34
CA VAL A 628 25.93 11.87 -16.96
C VAL A 628 25.89 10.46 -16.36
N PHE A 629 25.90 10.38 -15.02
CA PHE A 629 25.64 9.14 -14.28
C PHE A 629 24.17 8.75 -14.41
N ASN A 630 23.88 7.82 -15.33
CA ASN A 630 22.50 7.46 -15.63
C ASN A 630 21.99 6.24 -14.86
N ASN A 631 22.87 5.43 -14.27
CA ASN A 631 22.50 4.13 -13.69
C ASN A 631 23.06 3.93 -12.27
N ILE A 632 22.51 4.68 -11.30
CA ILE A 632 22.83 4.48 -9.88
C ILE A 632 21.87 3.48 -9.25
N THR A 633 22.41 2.41 -8.68
CA THR A 633 21.65 1.37 -7.97
C THR A 633 22.20 1.21 -6.55
N LEU A 634 21.30 1.23 -5.56
CA LEU A 634 21.66 0.91 -4.17
C LEU A 634 21.63 -0.60 -3.98
N HIS A 635 22.72 -1.18 -3.50
CA HIS A 635 22.79 -2.58 -3.07
C HIS A 635 22.67 -2.66 -1.56
N ILE A 636 21.50 -3.06 -1.09
CA ILE A 636 21.23 -3.24 0.33
C ILE A 636 21.69 -4.64 0.71
N GLN A 637 22.78 -4.73 1.46
CA GLN A 637 23.40 -5.99 1.91
C GLN A 637 23.90 -5.88 3.35
N ASP A 638 24.39 -6.97 3.94
CA ASP A 638 25.17 -6.89 5.17
C ASP A 638 26.48 -6.15 4.89
N ASN A 639 26.92 -5.29 5.80
CA ASN A 639 28.23 -4.63 5.70
C ASN A 639 28.84 -4.46 7.10
N SER A 640 29.99 -3.79 7.21
CA SER A 640 30.66 -3.64 8.51
C SER A 640 29.92 -2.74 9.51
N TYR A 641 28.89 -1.99 9.14
CA TYR A 641 28.16 -1.11 10.06
C TYR A 641 26.71 -1.54 10.28
N ARG A 642 26.19 -2.47 9.47
CA ARG A 642 24.83 -2.98 9.60
C ARG A 642 24.73 -4.46 9.30
N ARG A 643 23.82 -5.09 10.03
CA ARG A 643 23.27 -6.40 9.68
C ARG A 643 21.80 -6.27 9.29
N LEU A 644 21.42 -6.95 8.22
CA LEU A 644 20.06 -7.02 7.75
C LEU A 644 19.20 -7.91 8.65
N LYS A 645 17.96 -7.49 8.90
CA LYS A 645 16.98 -8.21 9.75
C LYS A 645 16.68 -9.62 9.23
N THR A 646 16.73 -9.83 7.91
CA THR A 646 16.52 -11.14 7.27
C THR A 646 17.37 -11.28 6.01
N ARG A 647 17.61 -12.51 5.55
CA ARG A 647 18.29 -12.77 4.26
C ARG A 647 17.55 -12.14 3.07
N SER A 648 16.22 -12.13 3.11
CA SER A 648 15.38 -11.54 2.05
C SER A 648 15.48 -10.01 1.97
N ALA A 649 16.09 -9.36 2.96
CA ALA A 649 16.35 -7.93 2.90
C ALA A 649 17.51 -7.56 1.97
N ASN A 650 18.33 -8.54 1.54
CA ASN A 650 19.36 -8.31 0.52
C ASN A 650 18.70 -8.05 -0.84
N ARG A 651 18.89 -6.84 -1.38
CA ARG A 651 18.18 -6.38 -2.58
C ARG A 651 18.89 -5.23 -3.28
N GLN A 652 18.56 -5.02 -4.54
CA GLN A 652 19.05 -3.91 -5.34
C GLN A 652 17.90 -2.96 -5.69
N ILE A 653 18.14 -1.65 -5.56
CA ILE A 653 17.14 -0.60 -5.78
C ILE A 653 17.69 0.41 -6.79
N PRO A 654 17.20 0.41 -8.05
CA PRO A 654 17.62 1.39 -9.05
C PRO A 654 17.03 2.77 -8.74
N LEU A 655 17.87 3.76 -8.48
CA LEU A 655 17.44 5.08 -8.03
C LEU A 655 16.74 5.89 -9.11
N LYS A 656 17.15 5.74 -10.38
CA LYS A 656 16.50 6.44 -11.51
C LYS A 656 15.03 6.07 -11.68
N ILE A 657 14.64 4.88 -11.23
CA ILE A 657 13.25 4.44 -11.23
C ILE A 657 12.51 5.04 -10.02
N ALA A 658 13.12 4.93 -8.84
CA ALA A 658 12.51 5.32 -7.58
C ALA A 658 12.31 6.85 -7.47
N LEU A 659 13.34 7.62 -7.81
CA LEU A 659 13.41 9.07 -7.62
C LEU A 659 12.88 9.82 -8.84
N SER A 660 12.23 10.97 -8.65
CA SER A 660 11.97 11.89 -9.76
C SER A 660 13.29 12.34 -10.41
N GLU A 661 13.24 12.83 -11.65
CA GLU A 661 14.44 13.28 -12.38
C GLU A 661 15.26 14.31 -11.57
N HIS A 662 14.56 15.22 -10.88
CA HIS A 662 15.19 16.22 -10.02
C HIS A 662 15.82 15.61 -8.75
N GLU A 663 15.07 14.78 -8.03
CA GLU A 663 15.58 14.09 -6.83
C GLU A 663 16.77 13.20 -7.17
N PHE A 664 16.74 12.54 -8.34
CA PHE A 664 17.83 11.72 -8.84
C PHE A 664 19.09 12.56 -9.07
N LEU A 665 18.98 13.75 -9.70
CA LEU A 665 20.11 14.65 -9.90
C LEU A 665 20.73 15.13 -8.59
N VAL A 666 19.90 15.44 -7.58
CA VAL A 666 20.38 15.84 -6.24
C VAL A 666 21.18 14.71 -5.60
N VAL A 667 20.62 13.50 -5.57
CA VAL A 667 21.29 12.32 -5.00
C VAL A 667 22.55 11.96 -5.79
N GLN A 668 22.51 12.05 -7.11
CA GLN A 668 23.65 11.82 -7.99
C GLN A 668 24.82 12.76 -7.67
N ARG A 669 24.56 14.07 -7.57
CA ARG A 669 25.60 15.06 -7.25
C ARG A 669 26.22 14.80 -5.88
N TYR A 670 25.39 14.48 -4.89
CA TYR A 670 25.87 14.14 -3.55
C TYR A 670 26.74 12.87 -3.56
N ILE A 671 26.29 11.79 -4.22
CA ILE A 671 27.07 10.55 -4.34
C ILE A 671 28.41 10.81 -5.03
N GLN A 672 28.42 11.60 -6.10
CA GLN A 672 29.66 11.96 -6.80
C GLN A 672 30.63 12.71 -5.87
N HIS A 673 30.15 13.75 -5.19
CA HIS A 673 30.96 14.51 -4.24
C HIS A 673 31.52 13.63 -3.13
N ARG A 674 30.68 12.75 -2.56
CA ARG A 674 31.08 11.83 -1.50
C ARG A 674 32.07 10.77 -1.98
N TYR A 675 31.94 10.31 -3.22
CA TYR A 675 32.88 9.39 -3.86
C TYR A 675 34.26 10.04 -4.04
N GLU A 676 34.32 11.31 -4.46
CA GLU A 676 35.57 12.07 -4.55
C GLU A 676 36.27 12.20 -3.18
N GLN A 677 35.51 12.51 -2.12
CA GLN A 677 36.05 12.53 -0.75
C GLN A 677 36.58 11.15 -0.30
N TYR A 678 35.86 10.07 -0.62
CA TYR A 678 36.27 8.71 -0.31
C TYR A 678 37.59 8.31 -1.00
N LEU A 679 37.82 8.75 -2.23
CA LEU A 679 39.08 8.51 -2.94
C LEU A 679 40.29 9.17 -2.25
N VAL A 680 40.07 10.29 -1.57
CA VAL A 680 41.11 10.98 -0.78
C VAL A 680 41.30 10.34 0.59
N ASN A 681 40.22 9.97 1.27
CA ASN A 681 40.26 9.33 2.58
C ASN A 681 39.35 8.10 2.65
N GLN A 682 39.95 6.93 2.40
CA GLN A 682 39.23 5.66 2.36
C GLN A 682 38.74 5.17 3.73
N GLN A 683 39.12 5.83 4.83
CA GLN A 683 38.65 5.49 6.17
C GLN A 683 37.21 5.95 6.42
N ASP A 684 36.73 6.96 5.69
CA ASP A 684 35.31 7.34 5.69
C ASP A 684 34.60 6.71 4.50
N ASP A 685 34.13 5.48 4.64
CA ASP A 685 33.46 4.74 3.57
C ASP A 685 31.92 4.75 3.67
N LEU A 686 31.36 5.47 4.64
CA LEU A 686 29.91 5.70 4.77
C LEU A 686 29.41 6.68 3.71
N LEU A 687 28.20 6.49 3.21
CA LEU A 687 27.60 7.41 2.25
C LEU A 687 27.17 8.73 2.92
N PHE A 688 26.57 8.64 4.11
CA PHE A 688 26.07 9.78 4.87
C PHE A 688 26.92 9.97 6.12
N SER A 689 28.02 10.68 5.97
CA SER A 689 28.92 11.04 7.07
C SER A 689 29.42 12.46 6.91
N VAL A 690 29.68 13.11 8.03
CA VAL A 690 30.31 14.44 8.11
C VAL A 690 31.47 14.31 9.08
N ASN A 691 32.69 14.54 8.62
CA ASN A 691 33.90 14.40 9.43
C ASN A 691 33.99 13.05 10.17
N HIS A 692 33.71 11.94 9.49
CA HIS A 692 33.66 10.58 10.06
C HIS A 692 32.57 10.33 11.11
N ARG A 693 31.65 11.28 11.30
CA ARG A 693 30.55 11.18 12.26
C ARG A 693 29.20 11.17 11.56
N VAL A 694 28.23 10.60 12.26
CA VAL A 694 26.85 10.46 11.81
C VAL A 694 25.91 10.79 12.95
N LEU A 695 24.74 11.37 12.65
CA LEU A 695 23.70 11.56 13.67
C LEU A 695 23.31 10.20 14.25
N THR A 696 23.11 10.11 15.56
CA THR A 696 22.64 8.87 16.22
C THR A 696 21.25 8.49 15.71
N ASP A 697 20.93 7.21 15.73
CA ASP A 697 19.60 6.69 15.36
C ASP A 697 18.47 7.32 16.21
N GLN A 698 18.75 7.54 17.49
CA GLN A 698 17.87 8.21 18.44
C GLN A 698 17.70 9.69 18.11
N CYS A 699 18.78 10.40 17.80
CA CYS A 699 18.72 11.81 17.40
C CYS A 699 17.85 11.96 16.16
N ILE A 700 18.07 11.12 15.14
CA ILE A 700 17.25 11.11 13.92
C ILE A 700 15.78 10.82 14.24
N SER A 701 15.50 9.84 15.09
CA SER A 701 14.13 9.49 15.48
C SER A 701 13.43 10.63 16.21
N LYS A 702 14.13 11.29 17.12
CA LYS A 702 13.63 12.45 17.88
C LYS A 702 13.37 13.65 16.97
N ILE A 703 14.34 14.04 16.14
CA ILE A 703 14.18 15.10 15.13
C ILE A 703 12.95 14.81 14.27
N THR A 704 12.79 13.57 13.79
CA THR A 704 11.67 13.21 12.93
C THR A 704 10.32 13.41 13.63
N VAL A 705 10.20 12.97 14.89
CA VAL A 705 8.97 13.12 15.69
C VAL A 705 8.70 14.59 16.01
N ASP A 706 9.73 15.36 16.37
CA ASP A 706 9.60 16.78 16.69
C ASP A 706 9.16 17.59 15.45
N LEU A 707 9.74 17.32 14.29
CA LEU A 707 9.33 17.96 13.02
C LEU A 707 7.88 17.63 12.64
N PHE A 708 7.45 16.37 12.81
CA PHE A 708 6.04 16.03 12.61
C PHE A 708 5.13 16.69 13.66
N SER A 709 5.60 16.85 14.90
CA SER A 709 4.85 17.51 15.98
C SER A 709 4.62 18.98 15.65
N GLN A 710 5.60 19.65 15.04
CA GLN A 710 5.45 21.02 14.54
C GLN A 710 4.45 21.15 13.37
N ILE A 711 4.12 20.06 12.67
CA ILE A 711 3.20 20.07 11.52
C ILE A 711 1.80 19.60 11.90
N LEU A 712 1.70 18.59 12.77
CA LEU A 712 0.47 17.86 13.08
C LEU A 712 0.01 18.01 14.54
N GLY A 713 0.80 18.66 15.39
CA GLY A 713 0.62 18.70 16.84
C GLY A 713 1.11 17.42 17.53
N MET A 714 0.98 17.39 18.86
CA MET A 714 1.46 16.27 19.69
C MET A 714 0.64 14.99 19.49
N HIS A 715 1.23 13.84 19.83
CA HIS A 715 0.60 12.51 19.82
C HIS A 715 0.10 12.01 18.44
N HIS A 716 0.68 12.52 17.35
CA HIS A 716 0.32 12.10 15.98
C HIS A 716 0.70 10.64 15.64
N GLY A 717 1.72 10.07 16.28
CA GLY A 717 2.24 8.71 16.04
C GLY A 717 3.03 8.46 14.75
N PHE A 718 3.31 9.49 13.95
CA PHE A 718 4.32 9.48 12.87
C PHE A 718 5.76 9.39 13.40
N SER A 719 6.61 8.65 12.69
CA SER A 719 8.03 8.45 12.98
C SER A 719 8.82 8.27 11.69
N PHE A 720 10.14 8.07 11.78
CA PHE A 720 10.96 7.71 10.61
C PHE A 720 10.40 6.46 9.89
N HIS A 721 9.89 5.48 10.64
CA HIS A 721 9.35 4.25 10.07
C HIS A 721 8.11 4.50 9.19
N THR A 722 7.35 5.56 9.44
CA THR A 722 6.19 5.93 8.62
C THR A 722 6.58 6.24 7.17
N LEU A 723 7.82 6.68 6.92
CA LEU A 723 8.34 6.85 5.55
C LEU A 723 8.37 5.53 4.78
N ARG A 724 8.70 4.42 5.46
CA ARG A 724 8.69 3.07 4.86
C ARG A 724 7.28 2.57 4.57
N HIS A 725 6.31 2.82 5.45
CA HIS A 725 4.90 2.54 5.15
C HIS A 725 4.45 3.32 3.90
N SER A 726 4.79 4.60 3.84
CA SER A 726 4.48 5.49 2.72
C SER A 726 5.07 4.95 1.41
N ALA A 727 6.36 4.62 1.40
CA ALA A 727 7.04 4.03 0.25
C ALA A 727 6.34 2.76 -0.25
N ALA A 728 6.00 1.83 0.64
CA ALA A 728 5.35 0.56 0.28
C ALA A 728 3.98 0.79 -0.39
N ASN A 729 3.17 1.69 0.15
CA ASN A 729 1.83 1.98 -0.38
C ASN A 729 1.88 2.78 -1.68
N TYR A 730 2.73 3.80 -1.78
CA TYR A 730 2.86 4.56 -3.02
C TYR A 730 3.51 3.73 -4.12
N LEU A 731 4.43 2.82 -3.78
CA LEU A 731 4.92 1.84 -4.74
C LEU A 731 3.80 0.91 -5.21
N ALA A 732 2.96 0.38 -4.30
CA ALA A 732 1.80 -0.43 -4.67
C ALA A 732 0.87 0.33 -5.63
N ILE A 733 0.53 1.59 -5.33
CA ILE A 733 -0.31 2.43 -6.19
C ILE A 733 0.38 2.74 -7.53
N THR A 734 1.67 3.07 -7.52
CA THR A 734 2.44 3.37 -8.74
C THR A 734 2.50 2.16 -9.67
N LEU A 735 2.69 0.97 -9.11
CA LEU A 735 2.79 -0.27 -9.87
C LEU A 735 1.43 -0.83 -10.30
N LEU A 736 0.38 -0.64 -9.50
CA LEU A 736 -0.87 -1.41 -9.61
C LEU A 736 -2.15 -0.58 -9.64
N GLY A 737 -2.09 0.73 -9.36
CA GLY A 737 -3.25 1.61 -9.43
C GLY A 737 -3.59 2.04 -10.87
N SER A 738 -4.82 2.49 -11.08
CA SER A 738 -5.22 3.23 -12.27
C SER A 738 -4.45 4.56 -12.40
N LYS A 739 -4.57 5.20 -13.56
CA LYS A 739 -4.00 6.53 -13.79
C LYS A 739 -4.57 7.56 -12.80
N GLU A 740 -5.86 7.45 -12.53
CA GLU A 740 -6.64 8.30 -11.62
C GLU A 740 -6.17 8.11 -10.18
N MET A 741 -5.94 6.86 -9.76
CA MET A 741 -5.42 6.54 -8.43
C MET A 741 -3.99 7.08 -8.24
N ILE A 742 -3.11 6.87 -9.23
CA ILE A 742 -1.72 7.38 -9.17
C ILE A 742 -1.69 8.89 -8.99
N LYS A 743 -2.46 9.61 -9.81
CA LYS A 743 -2.52 11.08 -9.75
C LYS A 743 -3.26 11.59 -8.51
N THR A 744 -4.08 10.76 -7.84
CA THR A 744 -4.74 11.13 -6.59
C THR A 744 -3.81 11.00 -5.38
N TYR A 745 -3.06 9.89 -5.29
CA TYR A 745 -2.35 9.55 -4.06
C TYR A 745 -0.83 9.74 -4.13
N THR A 746 -0.26 9.92 -5.32
CA THR A 746 1.18 10.03 -5.51
C THR A 746 1.53 11.27 -6.32
N ASP A 747 2.75 11.74 -6.16
CA ASP A 747 3.36 12.79 -6.98
C ASP A 747 4.13 12.22 -8.19
N CYS A 748 3.96 10.94 -8.49
CA CYS A 748 4.59 10.27 -9.62
C CYS A 748 3.79 10.53 -10.92
N PRO A 749 4.39 11.14 -11.96
CA PRO A 749 3.71 11.32 -13.23
C PRO A 749 3.35 9.97 -13.87
N TRP A 750 2.16 9.87 -14.47
CA TRP A 750 1.70 8.64 -15.13
C TRP A 750 2.71 8.09 -16.15
N VAL A 751 3.39 8.96 -16.90
CA VAL A 751 4.42 8.54 -17.87
C VAL A 751 5.62 7.87 -17.18
N LYS A 752 6.01 8.33 -15.99
CA LYS A 752 7.09 7.72 -15.20
C LYS A 752 6.63 6.39 -14.62
N ALA A 753 5.43 6.34 -14.02
CA ALA A 753 4.82 5.10 -13.55
C ALA A 753 4.74 4.06 -14.68
N LYS A 754 4.39 4.50 -15.90
CA LYS A 754 4.38 3.68 -17.11
C LYS A 754 5.76 3.05 -17.34
N LYS A 755 6.82 3.85 -17.40
CA LYS A 755 8.20 3.37 -17.61
C LYS A 755 8.68 2.44 -16.49
N MET A 756 8.34 2.75 -15.24
CA MET A 756 8.66 1.93 -14.09
C MET A 756 8.06 0.53 -14.21
N ARG A 757 6.78 0.42 -14.57
CA ARG A 757 6.12 -0.86 -14.84
C ARG A 757 6.78 -1.60 -16.02
N ASP A 758 7.10 -0.89 -17.10
CA ASP A 758 7.74 -1.47 -18.28
C ASP A 758 9.10 -2.09 -17.94
N LEU A 759 9.86 -1.46 -17.05
CA LEU A 759 11.19 -1.93 -16.62
C LEU A 759 11.12 -3.06 -15.60
N LEU A 760 10.20 -2.98 -14.64
CA LEU A 760 10.08 -3.98 -13.56
C LEU A 760 9.31 -5.23 -13.96
N PHE A 761 8.33 -5.13 -14.85
CA PHE A 761 7.53 -6.26 -15.31
C PHE A 761 7.92 -6.73 -16.71
N GLY A 762 8.54 -5.87 -17.50
CA GLY A 762 8.79 -6.08 -18.93
C GLY A 762 7.63 -5.60 -19.81
N MET A 763 7.94 -4.92 -20.93
CA MET A 763 6.92 -4.34 -21.83
C MET A 763 5.93 -5.38 -22.36
N LYS A 764 6.39 -6.59 -22.71
CA LYS A 764 5.53 -7.67 -23.21
C LYS A 764 4.58 -8.18 -22.12
N ALA A 765 5.09 -8.35 -20.90
CA ALA A 765 4.28 -8.85 -19.79
C ALA A 765 3.21 -7.83 -19.41
N ARG A 766 3.53 -6.54 -19.39
CA ARG A 766 2.56 -5.47 -19.11
C ARG A 766 1.37 -5.45 -20.08
N ALA A 767 1.55 -5.82 -21.34
CA ALA A 767 0.41 -5.95 -22.27
C ALA A 767 -0.65 -6.96 -21.76
N GLN A 768 -0.30 -7.80 -20.78
CA GLN A 768 -1.12 -8.76 -20.06
C GLN A 768 -1.15 -8.49 -18.54
N GLU A 769 -1.15 -7.21 -18.11
CA GLU A 769 -1.10 -6.76 -16.70
C GLU A 769 -2.13 -7.44 -15.77
N GLU A 770 -3.25 -7.91 -16.33
CA GLU A 770 -4.32 -8.64 -15.62
C GLU A 770 -3.89 -10.04 -15.17
N ILE A 771 -2.94 -10.68 -15.87
CA ILE A 771 -2.53 -12.08 -15.65
C ILE A 771 -1.23 -12.16 -14.84
N ILE A 772 -0.47 -11.06 -14.75
CA ILE A 772 0.81 -11.04 -14.06
C ILE A 772 0.62 -11.14 -12.54
N GLN A 773 0.99 -12.27 -11.94
CA GLN A 773 1.07 -12.41 -10.48
C GLN A 773 2.41 -11.98 -9.88
N HIS A 774 3.50 -12.04 -10.66
CA HIS A 774 4.84 -11.69 -10.16
C HIS A 774 4.97 -10.21 -9.73
N LYS A 775 4.03 -9.34 -10.10
CA LYS A 775 4.01 -7.91 -9.71
C LYS A 775 3.99 -7.72 -8.19
N TRP A 776 3.32 -8.60 -7.46
CA TRP A 776 3.27 -8.59 -6.00
C TRP A 776 4.59 -9.09 -5.39
N GLN A 777 5.23 -10.06 -6.04
CA GLN A 777 6.57 -10.54 -5.65
C GLN A 777 7.61 -9.44 -5.84
N VAL A 778 7.57 -8.69 -6.94
CA VAL A 778 8.45 -7.53 -7.17
C VAL A 778 8.32 -6.52 -6.03
N LEU A 779 7.09 -6.22 -5.59
CA LEU A 779 6.87 -5.33 -4.46
C LEU A 779 7.44 -5.90 -3.15
N ALA A 780 7.22 -7.19 -2.87
CA ALA A 780 7.79 -7.83 -1.67
C ALA A 780 9.32 -7.83 -1.69
N SER A 781 9.93 -8.14 -2.84
CA SER A 781 11.38 -8.11 -3.05
C SER A 781 11.95 -6.71 -2.91
N TRP A 782 11.27 -5.68 -3.44
CA TRP A 782 11.65 -4.28 -3.27
C TRP A 782 11.67 -3.86 -1.79
N MET A 783 10.68 -4.32 -1.02
CA MET A 783 10.62 -4.07 0.42
C MET A 783 11.57 -4.96 1.23
N GLY A 784 12.17 -5.99 0.63
CA GLY A 784 13.07 -6.92 1.32
C GLY A 784 12.35 -7.89 2.25
N HIS A 785 11.18 -8.39 1.83
CA HIS A 785 10.40 -9.41 2.54
C HIS A 785 10.35 -10.72 1.74
N SER A 786 10.21 -11.84 2.46
CA SER A 786 10.15 -13.17 1.84
C SER A 786 8.83 -13.45 1.13
N SER A 787 7.75 -12.73 1.47
CA SER A 787 6.43 -12.92 0.86
C SER A 787 5.63 -11.62 0.80
N ILE A 788 4.63 -11.59 -0.09
CA ILE A 788 3.71 -10.45 -0.19
C ILE A 788 2.81 -10.35 1.04
N GLU A 789 2.41 -11.47 1.65
CA GLU A 789 1.56 -11.50 2.86
C GLU A 789 2.26 -10.82 4.04
N GLN A 790 3.58 -10.98 4.17
CA GLN A 790 4.36 -10.26 5.16
C GLN A 790 4.35 -8.75 4.88
N THR A 791 4.42 -8.34 3.61
CA THR A 791 4.36 -6.93 3.24
C THR A 791 2.96 -6.36 3.45
N ALA A 792 1.92 -7.11 3.11
CA ALA A 792 0.52 -6.70 3.23
C ALA A 792 0.09 -6.54 4.69
N SER A 793 0.42 -7.52 5.54
CA SER A 793 0.04 -7.50 6.95
C SER A 793 0.74 -6.43 7.77
N ASN A 794 1.91 -5.96 7.35
CA ASN A 794 2.66 -4.95 8.11
C ASN A 794 2.59 -3.56 7.49
N TYR A 795 2.57 -3.45 6.16
CA TYR A 795 2.85 -2.19 5.48
C TYR A 795 1.78 -1.75 4.49
N LEU A 796 1.03 -2.63 3.83
CA LEU A 796 0.08 -2.21 2.79
C LEU A 796 -1.30 -1.95 3.38
N HIS A 797 -1.67 -0.67 3.43
CA HIS A 797 -2.93 -0.14 3.98
C HIS A 797 -3.88 0.40 2.89
N VAL A 798 -3.46 0.34 1.62
CA VAL A 798 -4.25 0.79 0.45
C VAL A 798 -4.79 -0.36 -0.39
N LEU A 799 -4.68 -1.61 0.08
CA LEU A 799 -5.10 -2.78 -0.70
C LEU A 799 -6.61 -2.82 -0.97
N ASP A 800 -7.43 -2.45 0.02
CA ASP A 800 -8.88 -2.32 -0.18
C ASP A 800 -9.18 -1.26 -1.25
N LEU A 801 -8.44 -0.14 -1.24
CA LEU A 801 -8.59 0.93 -2.25
C LEU A 801 -8.22 0.44 -3.66
N LEU A 802 -7.11 -0.30 -3.79
CA LEU A 802 -6.69 -0.90 -5.05
C LEU A 802 -7.71 -1.91 -5.56
N ALA A 803 -8.30 -2.72 -4.68
CA ALA A 803 -9.36 -3.64 -5.07
C ALA A 803 -10.59 -2.88 -5.59
N VAL A 804 -11.01 -1.80 -4.92
CA VAL A 804 -12.11 -0.95 -5.40
C VAL A 804 -11.78 -0.31 -6.75
N ASP A 805 -10.55 0.20 -6.93
CA ASP A 805 -10.03 0.75 -8.19
C ASP A 805 -10.18 -0.22 -9.37
N ARG A 806 -10.13 -1.55 -9.12
CA ARG A 806 -10.28 -2.59 -10.15
C ARG A 806 -11.72 -3.01 -10.45
N ILE A 807 -12.67 -2.80 -9.52
CA ILE A 807 -14.04 -3.33 -9.64
C ILE A 807 -15.13 -2.27 -9.87
N TYR A 808 -14.87 -1.00 -9.57
CA TYR A 808 -15.91 0.03 -9.53
C TYR A 808 -16.56 0.37 -10.88
N ASN A 809 -15.86 0.08 -11.99
CA ASN A 809 -16.33 0.42 -13.34
C ASN A 809 -17.45 -0.49 -13.87
N SER A 810 -17.88 -1.49 -13.09
CA SER A 810 -19.06 -2.27 -13.44
C SER A 810 -20.29 -1.36 -13.54
N PRO A 811 -20.98 -1.32 -14.69
CA PRO A 811 -22.19 -0.51 -14.83
C PRO A 811 -23.31 -1.07 -13.95
N CYS A 812 -23.89 -0.21 -13.09
CA CYS A 812 -25.14 -0.48 -12.40
C CYS A 812 -26.25 0.22 -13.18
N ILE A 813 -27.10 -0.55 -13.85
CA ILE A 813 -28.18 -0.04 -14.69
C ILE A 813 -29.51 -0.20 -13.96
N ILE A 814 -30.37 0.80 -14.09
CA ILE A 814 -31.74 0.79 -13.58
C ILE A 814 -32.69 1.38 -14.62
N SER A 815 -33.91 0.87 -14.70
CA SER A 815 -34.94 1.44 -15.55
C SER A 815 -35.43 2.76 -14.98
N LYS A 816 -35.77 3.69 -15.88
CA LYS A 816 -36.35 4.98 -15.55
C LYS A 816 -37.64 4.83 -14.74
N LYS A 817 -38.47 3.85 -15.09
CA LYS A 817 -39.73 3.53 -14.38
C LYS A 817 -39.48 3.26 -12.89
N VAL A 818 -38.51 2.42 -12.55
CA VAL A 818 -38.19 2.10 -11.14
C VAL A 818 -37.69 3.34 -10.41
N LEU A 819 -36.82 4.14 -11.02
CA LEU A 819 -36.33 5.38 -10.41
C LEU A 819 -37.45 6.40 -10.14
N GLU A 820 -38.35 6.59 -11.09
CA GLU A 820 -39.45 7.55 -10.98
C GLU A 820 -40.46 7.17 -9.90
N GLN A 821 -40.72 5.88 -9.73
CA GLN A 821 -41.54 5.36 -8.62
C GLN A 821 -40.91 5.65 -7.25
N CYS A 822 -39.57 5.69 -7.17
CA CYS A 822 -38.87 5.88 -5.91
C CYS A 822 -38.66 7.36 -5.52
N PHE A 823 -38.18 8.21 -6.45
CA PHE A 823 -37.57 9.51 -6.08
C PHE A 823 -38.03 10.72 -6.93
N SER A 824 -39.17 10.64 -7.64
CA SER A 824 -39.78 11.70 -8.49
C SER A 824 -39.31 11.69 -9.97
N PRO A 825 -39.91 12.48 -10.89
CA PRO A 825 -39.68 12.38 -12.33
C PRO A 825 -38.22 12.56 -12.73
N VAL A 826 -37.69 11.65 -13.55
CA VAL A 826 -36.29 11.70 -13.98
C VAL A 826 -36.19 12.38 -15.35
N LYS A 827 -35.49 13.52 -15.40
CA LYS A 827 -35.15 14.22 -16.66
C LYS A 827 -34.06 13.45 -17.42
N SER A 828 -34.44 12.33 -18.04
CA SER A 828 -33.62 11.56 -18.97
C SER A 828 -34.41 11.18 -20.21
N SER A 829 -33.78 11.24 -21.38
CA SER A 829 -34.31 10.76 -22.66
C SER A 829 -34.15 9.26 -22.87
N THR A 830 -33.41 8.55 -21.99
CA THR A 830 -33.19 7.11 -22.07
C THR A 830 -34.03 6.34 -21.04
N ASP A 831 -34.58 5.20 -21.45
CA ASP A 831 -35.36 4.30 -20.57
C ASP A 831 -34.49 3.57 -19.54
N TYR A 832 -33.19 3.45 -19.80
CA TYR A 832 -32.22 2.87 -18.89
C TYR A 832 -31.19 3.92 -18.46
N ILE A 833 -30.91 3.96 -17.16
CA ILE A 833 -30.07 4.96 -16.51
C ILE A 833 -28.92 4.24 -15.81
N ASN A 834 -27.70 4.78 -15.99
CA ASN A 834 -26.53 4.34 -15.26
C ASN A 834 -26.54 4.99 -13.87
N LEU A 835 -26.80 4.19 -12.83
CA LEU A 835 -26.84 4.63 -11.44
C LEU A 835 -25.54 5.28 -10.99
N ASN A 836 -24.38 4.80 -11.48
CA ASN A 836 -23.08 5.34 -11.09
C ASN A 836 -22.98 6.84 -11.40
N ARG A 837 -23.51 7.28 -12.56
CA ARG A 837 -23.56 8.69 -12.95
C ARG A 837 -24.71 9.43 -12.27
N TYR A 838 -25.86 8.78 -12.16
CA TYR A 838 -27.04 9.38 -11.56
C TYR A 838 -26.80 9.76 -10.09
N THR A 839 -26.27 8.86 -9.26
CA THR A 839 -26.02 9.15 -7.83
C THR A 839 -25.05 10.30 -7.60
N GLN A 840 -24.13 10.57 -8.55
CA GLN A 840 -23.16 11.67 -8.45
C GLN A 840 -23.78 13.04 -8.78
N GLN A 841 -24.78 13.09 -9.64
CA GLN A 841 -25.45 14.34 -10.05
C GLN A 841 -26.51 14.81 -9.04
N GLN A 842 -26.96 13.89 -8.20
CA GLN A 842 -28.11 14.07 -7.34
C GLN A 842 -27.71 14.51 -5.93
N LYS A 843 -28.17 15.70 -5.50
CA LYS A 843 -27.79 16.30 -4.20
C LYS A 843 -28.16 15.45 -2.99
N TRP A 844 -29.22 14.65 -3.05
CA TRP A 844 -29.69 13.82 -1.93
C TRP A 844 -28.70 12.69 -1.58
N PHE A 845 -27.93 12.18 -2.55
CA PHE A 845 -26.83 11.24 -2.30
C PHE A 845 -25.57 11.89 -1.73
N ASN A 846 -25.48 13.22 -1.70
CA ASN A 846 -24.35 13.93 -1.07
C ASN A 846 -24.45 13.96 0.45
N SER A 847 -25.62 13.67 1.04
CA SER A 847 -25.82 13.54 2.50
C SER A 847 -25.02 12.42 3.15
N TYR A 848 -24.38 11.55 2.37
CA TYR A 848 -23.46 10.51 2.88
C TYR A 848 -22.02 11.00 3.04
N GLN A 849 -21.72 12.24 2.66
CA GLN A 849 -20.36 12.76 2.58
C GLN A 849 -20.17 13.83 3.66
N GLN A 850 -19.11 13.70 4.46
CA GLN A 850 -18.53 14.88 5.10
C GLN A 850 -17.91 15.75 4.00
N THR A 851 -18.66 16.72 3.49
CA THR A 851 -18.14 17.72 2.55
C THR A 851 -17.16 18.63 3.28
N GLN A 852 -15.86 18.48 3.04
CA GLN A 852 -14.99 19.63 3.13
C GLN A 852 -15.01 20.37 1.79
N PRO A 853 -15.33 21.68 1.78
CA PRO A 853 -15.09 22.50 0.61
C PRO A 853 -13.58 22.59 0.40
N VAL A 854 -13.08 21.97 -0.68
CA VAL A 854 -11.74 22.28 -1.16
C VAL A 854 -11.81 23.66 -1.78
N THR A 855 -11.49 24.69 -1.00
CA THR A 855 -11.18 26.00 -1.56
C THR A 855 -10.02 25.80 -2.51
N ILE A 856 -10.22 26.10 -3.79
CA ILE A 856 -9.17 26.07 -4.81
C ILE A 856 -8.25 27.27 -4.54
N ALA A 857 -7.42 27.17 -3.50
CA ALA A 857 -6.15 27.87 -3.46
C ALA A 857 -5.21 27.08 -4.37
N GLY A 858 -4.57 27.77 -5.32
CA GLY A 858 -3.89 27.18 -6.47
C GLY A 858 -3.04 25.95 -6.13
N ARG A 859 -3.07 24.95 -7.02
CA ARG A 859 -2.12 23.83 -7.04
C ARG A 859 -0.69 24.38 -7.10
N GLN A 860 -0.10 24.68 -5.95
CA GLN A 860 1.33 24.74 -5.76
C GLN A 860 1.65 23.68 -4.72
N GLU A 861 1.81 22.44 -5.18
CA GLU A 861 2.70 21.51 -4.48
C GLU A 861 4.05 22.22 -4.39
N LYS A 862 4.41 22.75 -3.22
CA LYS A 862 5.76 23.26 -2.96
C LYS A 862 6.71 22.06 -3.03
N LYS A 863 7.22 21.83 -4.23
CA LYS A 863 8.22 20.80 -4.54
C LYS A 863 9.60 21.32 -4.18
N PHE A 864 10.40 20.43 -3.59
CA PHE A 864 11.84 20.54 -3.29
C PHE A 864 12.52 21.83 -3.80
N SER A 865 12.63 22.84 -2.93
CA SER A 865 13.34 24.08 -3.24
C SER A 865 14.85 23.85 -3.21
N ILE A 866 15.55 24.22 -4.29
CA ILE A 866 17.02 24.32 -4.35
C ILE A 866 17.39 25.81 -4.29
N GLU A 867 18.51 26.13 -3.66
CA GLU A 867 19.14 27.45 -3.74
C GLU A 867 19.28 27.92 -5.21
N LYS A 868 18.82 29.15 -5.48
CA LYS A 868 18.70 29.74 -6.82
C LYS A 868 20.03 29.83 -7.60
N SER A 869 21.17 29.72 -6.93
CA SER A 869 22.52 29.96 -7.46
C SER A 869 23.07 28.86 -8.39
N ASN A 870 22.52 27.64 -8.36
CA ASN A 870 23.11 26.46 -9.03
C ASN A 870 22.36 25.97 -10.29
N LEU A 871 21.35 26.71 -10.79
CA LEU A 871 20.50 26.30 -11.93
C LEU A 871 20.68 27.21 -13.15
N THR A 872 20.76 26.62 -14.35
CA THR A 872 20.77 27.39 -15.60
C THR A 872 19.42 28.09 -15.85
N PRO A 873 19.37 29.18 -16.64
CA PRO A 873 18.13 29.90 -16.96
C PRO A 873 17.00 29.00 -17.50
N PHE A 874 17.33 28.03 -18.35
CA PHE A 874 16.38 27.03 -18.84
C PHE A 874 15.87 26.09 -17.74
N GLN A 875 16.76 25.60 -16.87
CA GLN A 875 16.37 24.74 -15.74
C GLN A 875 15.49 25.48 -14.73
N ARG A 876 15.74 26.77 -14.52
CA ARG A 876 14.89 27.67 -13.71
C ARG A 876 13.51 27.84 -14.34
N LEU A 877 13.44 28.13 -15.65
CA LEU A 877 12.19 28.24 -16.40
C LEU A 877 11.32 26.96 -16.33
N ILE A 878 11.92 25.79 -16.57
CA ILE A 878 11.19 24.51 -16.52
C ILE A 878 10.80 24.14 -15.09
N SER A 879 11.66 24.46 -14.11
CA SER A 879 11.31 24.25 -12.70
C SER A 879 10.17 25.16 -12.23
N PHE A 880 10.13 26.42 -12.70
CA PHE A 880 8.98 27.31 -12.51
C PHE A 880 7.71 26.72 -13.13
N ARG A 881 7.76 26.28 -14.40
CA ARG A 881 6.64 25.62 -15.10
C ARG A 881 6.07 24.42 -14.33
N GLU A 882 6.95 23.62 -13.74
CA GLU A 882 6.59 22.39 -13.03
C GLU A 882 6.15 22.63 -11.56
N GLY A 883 6.10 23.90 -11.15
CA GLY A 883 5.67 24.35 -9.83
C GLY A 883 6.74 24.24 -8.73
N ARG A 884 8.01 24.03 -9.10
CA ARG A 884 9.13 23.82 -8.16
C ARG A 884 9.82 25.09 -7.68
N LEU A 885 9.66 26.22 -8.38
CA LEU A 885 10.28 27.52 -8.05
C LEU A 885 9.25 28.65 -8.13
N SER A 886 8.13 28.54 -7.42
CA SER A 886 7.03 29.52 -7.54
C SER A 886 7.40 30.96 -7.15
N GLU A 887 8.47 31.14 -6.37
CA GLU A 887 8.99 32.44 -5.90
C GLU A 887 10.19 32.95 -6.74
N ASP A 888 10.48 32.34 -7.89
CA ASP A 888 11.47 32.83 -8.85
C ASP A 888 10.83 33.82 -9.81
N THR A 889 10.85 35.10 -9.42
CA THR A 889 10.27 36.22 -10.17
C THR A 889 10.87 36.35 -11.58
N GLN A 890 12.15 36.04 -11.74
CA GLN A 890 12.83 36.09 -13.03
C GLN A 890 12.37 34.93 -13.93
N ALA A 891 12.22 33.72 -13.38
CA ALA A 891 11.68 32.58 -14.13
C ALA A 891 10.19 32.75 -14.48
N GLN A 892 9.42 33.41 -13.61
CA GLN A 892 8.05 33.83 -13.89
C GLN A 892 7.99 34.77 -15.09
N GLU A 893 8.84 35.79 -15.10
CA GLU A 893 8.95 36.74 -16.21
C GLU A 893 9.38 36.04 -17.51
N TRP A 894 10.40 35.17 -17.45
CA TRP A 894 10.82 34.38 -18.61
C TRP A 894 9.71 33.47 -19.13
N MET A 895 8.91 32.89 -18.25
CA MET A 895 7.76 32.07 -18.62
C MET A 895 6.71 32.89 -19.37
N GLN A 896 6.40 34.10 -18.88
CA GLN A 896 5.47 35.00 -19.56
C GLN A 896 5.99 35.42 -20.95
N ARG A 897 7.28 35.75 -21.06
CA ARG A 897 7.93 36.05 -22.35
C ARG A 897 7.83 34.87 -23.32
N CYS A 898 8.09 33.64 -22.86
CA CYS A 898 7.99 32.41 -23.65
C CYS A 898 6.55 32.10 -24.09
N GLN A 899 5.58 32.24 -23.19
CA GLN A 899 4.16 32.05 -23.50
C GLN A 899 3.69 33.08 -24.53
N TRP A 900 4.12 34.34 -24.41
CA TRP A 900 3.81 35.40 -25.36
C TRP A 900 4.38 35.09 -26.75
N MET A 901 5.66 34.72 -26.85
CA MET A 901 6.30 34.36 -28.14
C MET A 901 5.58 33.19 -28.79
N SER A 902 5.31 32.13 -28.03
CA SER A 902 4.65 30.92 -28.53
C SER A 902 3.23 31.22 -29.03
N ASN A 903 2.43 31.99 -28.27
CA ASN A 903 1.09 32.41 -28.70
C ASN A 903 1.17 33.28 -29.96
N LYS A 904 2.08 34.27 -30.00
CA LYS A 904 2.20 35.15 -31.16
C LYS A 904 2.62 34.41 -32.43
N TRP A 905 3.62 33.53 -32.32
CA TRP A 905 4.17 32.82 -33.46
C TRP A 905 3.24 31.70 -33.96
N MET A 906 2.54 31.01 -33.06
CA MET A 906 1.80 29.77 -33.37
C MET A 906 0.28 29.89 -33.36
N ASP A 907 -0.33 30.92 -32.77
CA ASP A 907 -1.80 31.11 -32.79
C ASP A 907 -2.22 31.94 -34.02
N ARG A 908 -3.22 31.46 -34.79
CA ARG A 908 -3.74 32.17 -35.98
C ARG A 908 -4.50 33.44 -35.65
N GLN A 909 -5.01 33.58 -34.43
CA GLN A 909 -5.81 34.72 -34.01
C GLN A 909 -4.98 35.79 -33.26
N LYS A 910 -3.82 35.41 -32.70
CA LYS A 910 -2.99 36.28 -31.83
C LYS A 910 -1.68 36.77 -32.47
N PHE A 911 -1.52 36.69 -33.79
CA PHE A 911 -0.28 37.14 -34.47
C PHE A 911 -0.03 38.66 -34.39
N ASN A 912 -1.06 39.47 -34.12
CA ASN A 912 -0.97 40.94 -33.97
C ASN A 912 -0.65 41.40 -32.53
N LEU A 913 -0.25 40.50 -31.63
CA LEU A 913 0.14 40.88 -30.28
C LEU A 913 1.30 41.89 -30.31
N LYS A 914 1.11 43.02 -29.62
CA LYS A 914 2.18 44.01 -29.36
C LYS A 914 2.95 43.60 -28.11
N THR A 915 4.26 43.80 -28.11
CA THR A 915 5.18 43.44 -27.02
C THR A 915 4.81 44.13 -25.70
N ASN A 916 4.16 45.30 -25.76
CA ASN A 916 3.63 46.02 -24.60
C ASN A 916 2.57 45.26 -23.77
N TYR A 917 2.04 44.12 -24.25
CA TYR A 917 0.99 43.35 -23.59
C TYR A 917 1.47 42.04 -22.96
N VAL A 918 2.79 41.83 -22.83
CA VAL A 918 3.38 40.58 -22.28
C VAL A 918 2.87 40.29 -20.86
N TYR A 919 2.71 41.33 -20.03
CA TYR A 919 2.31 41.20 -18.63
C TYR A 919 0.81 41.39 -18.37
N SER A 920 -0.01 41.67 -19.39
CA SER A 920 -1.38 42.19 -19.20
C SER A 920 -2.50 41.31 -19.76
N LYS A 921 -2.21 40.09 -20.25
CA LYS A 921 -3.20 39.17 -20.82
C LYS A 921 -2.98 37.74 -20.32
N ASN A 922 -4.06 37.06 -19.95
CA ASN A 922 -4.05 35.61 -19.71
C ASN A 922 -3.80 34.89 -21.04
N LEU A 923 -2.58 34.41 -21.24
CA LEU A 923 -2.14 33.69 -22.44
C LEU A 923 -2.32 32.17 -22.24
N GLU A 924 -2.55 31.44 -23.32
CA GLU A 924 -2.70 29.99 -23.25
C GLU A 924 -1.34 29.30 -23.15
N GLU A 925 -1.17 28.41 -22.16
CA GLU A 925 0.08 27.65 -21.95
C GLU A 925 0.30 26.58 -23.03
N SER A 926 -0.77 26.15 -23.72
CA SER A 926 -0.78 25.05 -24.68
C SER A 926 0.22 25.19 -25.83
N TRP A 927 0.46 26.42 -26.32
CA TRP A 927 1.36 26.67 -27.44
C TRP A 927 2.84 26.54 -27.07
N PHE A 928 3.22 26.97 -25.86
CA PHE A 928 4.58 26.79 -25.36
C PHE A 928 4.88 25.29 -25.21
N ASP A 929 3.94 24.55 -24.63
CA ASP A 929 4.05 23.11 -24.44
C ASP A 929 4.19 22.36 -25.78
N GLU A 930 3.42 22.76 -26.79
CA GLU A 930 3.52 22.18 -28.13
C GLU A 930 4.89 22.43 -28.77
N LEU A 931 5.43 23.65 -28.65
CA LEU A 931 6.74 23.99 -29.18
C LEU A 931 7.86 23.23 -28.45
N TYR A 932 7.79 23.18 -27.13
CA TYR A 932 8.74 22.47 -26.28
C TYR A 932 8.79 20.97 -26.61
N GLU A 933 7.63 20.30 -26.72
CA GLU A 933 7.57 18.88 -27.07
C GLU A 933 8.07 18.59 -28.50
N LYS A 934 7.84 19.51 -29.45
CA LYS A 934 8.41 19.40 -30.81
C LYS A 934 9.93 19.55 -30.80
N ALA A 935 10.46 20.53 -30.07
CA ALA A 935 11.89 20.75 -29.93
C ALA A 935 12.57 19.51 -29.32
N LYS A 936 12.02 19.00 -28.22
CA LYS A 936 12.50 17.80 -27.51
C LYS A 936 12.58 16.55 -28.39
N LYS A 937 11.61 16.34 -29.29
CA LYS A 937 11.63 15.22 -30.26
C LYS A 937 12.68 15.36 -31.36
N LEU A 938 13.16 16.59 -31.60
CA LEU A 938 14.13 16.90 -32.65
C LEU A 938 15.58 16.93 -32.11
N THR A 939 15.77 16.96 -30.79
CA THR A 939 17.07 16.86 -30.10
C THR A 939 17.68 15.45 -30.23
N ARG A 940 19.01 15.34 -30.41
CA ARG A 940 19.72 14.04 -30.43
C ARG A 940 19.92 13.49 -29.00
N GLN A 941 20.13 12.18 -28.86
CA GLN A 941 20.33 11.53 -27.54
C GLN A 941 21.62 11.99 -26.84
N ASP A 942 22.60 12.40 -27.62
CA ASP A 942 23.93 12.86 -27.21
C ASP A 942 23.97 14.40 -27.04
N GLU A 943 22.93 15.10 -27.51
CA GLU A 943 22.70 16.52 -27.26
C GLU A 943 21.87 16.65 -25.97
N ILE A 944 22.50 16.59 -24.79
CA ILE A 944 21.84 16.95 -23.51
C ILE A 944 21.54 18.44 -23.53
N ILE A 945 20.40 18.84 -24.14
CA ILE A 945 20.03 20.23 -24.51
C ILE A 945 21.22 21.19 -24.33
N PRO A 946 22.27 21.07 -25.17
CA PRO A 946 23.18 22.17 -25.30
C PRO A 946 22.28 23.24 -25.91
N LEU A 947 22.23 24.43 -25.30
CA LEU A 947 21.90 25.61 -26.09
C LEU A 947 22.66 25.44 -27.42
N LEU A 948 22.01 25.70 -28.57
CA LEU A 948 22.81 25.88 -29.78
C LEU A 948 23.89 26.86 -29.38
N ASP A 949 25.12 26.38 -29.30
CA ASP A 949 26.18 27.12 -28.68
C ASP A 949 26.57 28.14 -29.73
N PHE A 950 25.88 29.27 -29.69
CA PHE A 950 26.14 30.42 -30.53
C PHE A 950 27.42 31.08 -29.99
N HIS A 951 28.49 30.30 -29.84
CA HIS A 951 29.82 30.75 -29.47
C HIS A 951 30.44 31.42 -30.70
N TYR A 952 30.54 32.74 -30.62
CA TYR A 952 31.44 33.51 -31.47
C TYR A 952 32.88 33.15 -31.06
N LYS A 953 33.69 32.69 -32.03
CA LYS A 953 35.13 32.57 -31.82
C LYS A 953 35.71 33.98 -31.64
N ASP A 954 36.46 34.13 -30.56
CA ASP A 954 37.09 35.32 -29.99
C ASP A 954 37.88 36.14 -31.04
N ASP A 955 37.29 37.23 -31.54
CA ASP A 955 37.97 38.28 -32.32
C ASP A 955 37.31 39.65 -31.99
N ARG A 956 37.84 40.27 -30.93
CA ARG A 956 37.25 41.36 -30.12
C ARG A 956 36.84 42.67 -30.81
N GLN A 957 36.94 42.80 -32.14
CA GLN A 957 36.44 43.99 -32.88
C GLN A 957 35.32 43.70 -33.87
N GLN A 958 35.17 42.46 -34.35
CA GLN A 958 34.02 42.08 -35.20
C GLN A 958 32.77 41.71 -34.37
N ASP A 959 32.93 41.45 -33.07
CA ASP A 959 31.86 40.95 -32.20
C ASP A 959 30.76 41.99 -31.92
N ALA A 960 31.09 43.27 -31.74
CA ALA A 960 30.07 44.30 -31.48
C ALA A 960 29.09 44.51 -32.66
N LEU A 961 29.59 44.44 -33.90
CA LEU A 961 28.75 44.56 -35.10
C LEU A 961 27.90 43.30 -35.31
N LYS A 962 28.47 42.11 -35.05
CA LYS A 962 27.77 40.83 -35.13
C LYS A 962 26.68 40.69 -34.06
N GLU A 963 26.96 41.12 -32.83
CA GLU A 963 26.03 41.15 -31.71
C GLU A 963 24.88 42.14 -31.98
N LYS A 964 25.19 43.34 -32.51
CA LYS A 964 24.18 44.31 -32.96
C LYS A 964 23.29 43.76 -34.08
N ASN A 965 23.87 43.02 -35.03
CA ASN A 965 23.12 42.38 -36.11
C ASN A 965 22.26 41.21 -35.62
N MET A 966 22.77 40.40 -34.69
CA MET A 966 22.02 39.35 -34.00
C MET A 966 20.84 39.94 -33.25
N PHE A 967 21.06 40.96 -32.42
CA PHE A 967 20.01 41.64 -31.67
C PHE A 967 18.92 42.18 -32.60
N LYS A 968 19.32 42.81 -33.71
CA LYS A 968 18.40 43.28 -34.76
C LYS A 968 17.59 42.13 -35.36
N ALA A 969 18.20 40.98 -35.62
CA ALA A 969 17.52 39.79 -36.14
C ALA A 969 16.55 39.17 -35.12
N LEU A 970 16.94 39.06 -33.84
CA LEU A 970 16.06 38.59 -32.77
C LEU A 970 14.85 39.52 -32.58
N LYS A 971 15.06 40.84 -32.67
CA LYS A 971 13.97 41.84 -32.64
C LYS A 971 13.02 41.67 -33.83
N ILE A 972 13.55 41.39 -35.02
CA ILE A 972 12.73 41.12 -36.21
C ILE A 972 11.93 39.82 -36.06
N LEU A 973 12.55 38.77 -35.51
CA LEU A 973 11.87 37.50 -35.20
C LEU A 973 10.74 37.69 -34.18
N LEU A 974 10.99 38.44 -33.11
CA LEU A 974 10.01 38.77 -32.06
C LEU A 974 8.78 39.48 -32.64
N LEU A 975 9.02 40.44 -33.54
CA LEU A 975 7.97 41.31 -34.06
C LEU A 975 7.18 40.68 -35.21
N LEU A 976 7.85 39.96 -36.12
CA LEU A 976 7.29 39.59 -37.42
C LEU A 976 7.24 38.07 -37.68
N GLY A 977 7.92 37.26 -36.87
CA GLY A 977 7.99 35.81 -37.06
C GLY A 977 6.63 35.12 -36.93
N LYS A 978 6.35 34.17 -37.82
CA LYS A 978 5.17 33.28 -37.73
C LYS A 978 5.58 31.82 -37.94
N LEU A 979 5.37 30.97 -36.95
CA LEU A 979 5.71 29.55 -37.03
C LEU A 979 4.49 28.72 -37.44
N ARG A 980 4.49 28.16 -38.65
CA ARG A 980 3.38 27.35 -39.21
C ARG A 980 3.91 26.10 -39.86
N LYS A 981 3.29 24.95 -39.56
CA LYS A 981 3.66 23.64 -40.14
C LYS A 981 5.18 23.36 -40.09
N ASN A 982 5.86 23.79 -39.02
CA ASN A 982 7.32 23.69 -38.84
C ASN A 982 8.18 24.55 -39.79
N PHE A 983 7.61 25.63 -40.35
CA PHE A 983 8.34 26.64 -41.12
C PHE A 983 8.13 28.02 -40.51
N LEU A 984 9.16 28.85 -40.55
CA LEU A 984 9.10 30.25 -40.14
C LEU A 984 8.70 31.10 -41.34
N HIS A 985 7.65 31.92 -41.19
CA HIS A 985 7.08 32.72 -42.26
C HIS A 985 7.24 34.21 -41.95
N PHE A 986 7.65 35.00 -42.96
CA PHE A 986 7.62 36.45 -42.93
C PHE A 986 6.78 36.98 -44.07
N GLN A 987 5.91 37.95 -43.79
CA GLN A 987 5.08 38.59 -44.80
C GLN A 987 5.78 39.84 -45.32
N CYS A 988 5.91 39.98 -46.64
CA CYS A 988 6.59 41.10 -47.29
C CYS A 988 5.58 41.91 -48.12
N ARG A 989 5.04 43.00 -47.58
CA ARG A 989 4.03 43.82 -48.27
C ARG A 989 4.64 45.02 -48.98
N MET A 990 5.71 45.56 -48.44
CA MET A 990 6.42 46.74 -48.96
C MET A 990 7.93 46.54 -48.94
N LYS A 991 8.65 47.41 -49.66
CA LYS A 991 10.13 47.38 -49.76
C LYS A 991 10.84 47.46 -48.38
N GLY A 992 10.20 48.08 -47.39
CA GLY A 992 10.69 48.11 -46.01
C GLY A 992 10.67 46.75 -45.30
N ASP A 993 9.69 45.89 -45.61
CA ASP A 993 9.58 44.54 -45.04
C ASP A 993 10.67 43.63 -45.63
N GLU A 994 10.98 43.80 -46.91
CA GLU A 994 12.07 43.08 -47.57
C GLU A 994 13.42 43.38 -46.89
N GLN A 995 13.67 44.66 -46.56
CA GLN A 995 14.88 45.05 -45.82
C GLN A 995 14.92 44.43 -44.40
N GLN A 996 13.78 44.27 -43.73
CA GLN A 996 13.72 43.57 -42.45
C GLN A 996 14.04 42.07 -42.60
N ILE A 997 13.55 41.43 -43.67
CA ILE A 997 13.89 40.03 -43.96
C ILE A 997 15.39 39.88 -44.27
N VAL A 998 15.98 40.79 -45.04
CA VAL A 998 17.43 40.85 -45.28
C VAL A 998 18.19 40.94 -43.96
N ASN A 999 17.81 41.90 -43.09
CA ASN A 999 18.45 42.07 -41.78
C ASN A 999 18.33 40.82 -40.88
N PHE A 1000 17.20 40.11 -40.93
CA PHE A 1000 17.02 38.84 -40.21
C PHE A 1000 17.97 37.75 -40.72
N ILE A 1001 18.04 37.57 -42.04
CA ILE A 1001 18.94 36.59 -42.67
C ILE A 1001 20.40 36.89 -42.29
N THR A 1002 20.83 38.13 -42.50
CA THR A 1002 22.22 38.57 -42.22
C THR A 1002 22.61 38.40 -40.76
N GLY A 1003 21.67 38.53 -39.82
CA GLY A 1003 21.94 38.32 -38.40
C GLY A 1003 21.91 36.86 -37.94
N ILE A 1004 21.11 35.99 -38.59
CA ILE A 1004 20.95 34.58 -38.18
C ILE A 1004 21.95 33.64 -38.86
N GLU A 1005 22.24 33.83 -40.14
CA GLU A 1005 23.12 32.90 -40.88
C GLU A 1005 24.52 32.72 -40.26
N PRO A 1006 25.20 33.77 -39.77
CA PRO A 1006 26.50 33.61 -39.10
C PRO A 1006 26.44 32.77 -37.83
N MET A 1007 25.25 32.58 -37.24
CA MET A 1007 25.05 31.86 -35.98
C MET A 1007 24.79 30.36 -36.17
N LEU A 1008 24.50 29.90 -37.38
CA LEU A 1008 24.04 28.52 -37.59
C LEU A 1008 25.16 27.46 -37.56
N GLY A 1009 26.43 27.89 -37.62
CA GLY A 1009 27.59 27.00 -37.69
C GLY A 1009 27.56 26.10 -38.93
N ASP A 1010 28.45 25.10 -38.98
CA ASP A 1010 28.65 24.27 -40.19
C ASP A 1010 27.58 23.17 -40.39
N HIS A 1011 26.74 22.95 -39.38
CA HIS A 1011 25.81 21.81 -39.32
C HIS A 1011 24.34 22.18 -39.54
N LEU A 1012 24.01 23.47 -39.59
CA LEU A 1012 22.65 23.97 -39.84
C LEU A 1012 22.64 24.95 -41.01
N TYR A 1013 21.65 24.80 -41.88
CA TYR A 1013 21.48 25.64 -43.06
C TYR A 1013 20.10 26.27 -43.06
N LEU A 1014 20.03 27.58 -43.36
CA LEU A 1014 18.76 28.29 -43.52
C LEU A 1014 18.28 28.19 -44.96
N GLU A 1015 17.36 27.25 -45.20
CA GLU A 1015 16.68 27.13 -46.48
C GLU A 1015 15.61 28.21 -46.61
N LYS A 1016 15.59 28.90 -47.76
CA LYS A 1016 14.72 30.03 -48.06
C LYS A 1016 13.87 29.71 -49.27
N GLN A 1017 12.55 29.89 -49.16
CA GLN A 1017 11.62 29.75 -50.26
C GLN A 1017 10.91 31.08 -50.51
N ASN A 1018 10.70 31.41 -51.78
CA ASN A 1018 10.10 32.68 -52.22
C ASN A 1018 10.91 33.92 -51.79
N TYR A 1019 12.25 33.85 -51.91
CA TYR A 1019 13.18 34.95 -51.60
C TYR A 1019 14.22 35.11 -52.72
N PRO A 1020 14.39 36.31 -53.32
CA PRO A 1020 13.69 37.57 -53.01
C PRO A 1020 12.19 37.52 -53.39
N VAL A 1021 11.36 38.31 -52.71
CA VAL A 1021 9.89 38.26 -52.88
C VAL A 1021 9.49 39.07 -54.12
N ASN A 1022 8.71 38.48 -55.02
CA ASN A 1022 8.05 39.25 -56.08
C ASN A 1022 6.86 40.04 -55.50
N LEU A 1023 7.03 41.36 -55.30
CA LEU A 1023 5.99 42.26 -54.78
C LEU A 1023 4.75 42.35 -55.68
N GLY A 1024 4.84 41.96 -56.95
CA GLY A 1024 3.71 41.88 -57.89
C GLY A 1024 2.88 40.59 -57.79
N ALA A 1025 3.39 39.54 -57.12
CA ALA A 1025 2.71 38.26 -57.00
C ALA A 1025 1.69 38.23 -55.84
N PRO A 1026 0.65 37.36 -55.90
CA PRO A 1026 -0.32 37.19 -54.81
C PRO A 1026 0.29 36.53 -53.55
N GLU A 1027 1.26 35.62 -53.69
CA GLU A 1027 1.96 35.01 -52.55
C GLU A 1027 3.18 35.83 -52.13
N ARG A 1028 2.98 36.76 -51.20
CA ARG A 1028 4.04 37.67 -50.69
C ARG A 1028 4.63 37.22 -49.36
N THR A 1029 4.85 35.92 -49.19
CA THR A 1029 5.34 35.33 -47.94
C THR A 1029 6.65 34.58 -48.18
N VAL A 1030 7.70 34.92 -47.44
CA VAL A 1030 8.95 34.17 -47.41
C VAL A 1030 8.81 33.04 -46.40
N LYS A 1031 9.20 31.83 -46.79
CA LYS A 1031 9.23 30.66 -45.90
C LYS A 1031 10.67 30.26 -45.64
N PHE A 1032 11.00 30.11 -44.37
CA PHE A 1032 12.29 29.66 -43.88
C PHE A 1032 12.18 28.32 -43.18
N SER A 1033 13.17 27.46 -43.41
CA SER A 1033 13.38 26.24 -42.63
C SER A 1033 14.84 26.03 -42.31
N PHE A 1034 15.12 25.73 -41.05
CA PHE A 1034 16.44 25.31 -40.61
C PHE A 1034 16.61 23.83 -40.88
N GLN A 1035 17.57 23.50 -41.74
CA GLN A 1035 17.88 22.14 -42.15
C GLN A 1035 19.15 21.68 -41.46
N ARG A 1036 19.07 20.56 -40.72
CA ARG A 1036 20.24 19.87 -40.18
C ARG A 1036 20.69 18.81 -41.19
N VAL A 1037 21.96 18.81 -41.56
CA VAL A 1037 22.54 17.81 -42.46
C VAL A 1037 23.05 16.63 -41.65
N VAL A 1038 22.60 15.42 -41.99
CA VAL A 1038 23.08 14.15 -41.40
C VAL A 1038 23.39 13.19 -42.55
N GLY A 1039 24.67 13.08 -42.91
CA GLY A 1039 25.06 12.38 -44.14
C GLY A 1039 24.44 13.04 -45.38
N SER A 1040 23.72 12.29 -46.21
CA SER A 1040 23.03 12.79 -47.41
C SER A 1040 21.62 13.36 -47.15
N ASN A 1041 21.07 13.22 -45.94
CA ASN A 1041 19.69 13.61 -45.62
C ASN A 1041 19.62 14.98 -44.91
N LYS A 1042 18.70 15.83 -45.37
CA LYS A 1042 18.34 17.11 -44.73
C LYS A 1042 17.09 16.93 -43.87
N LYS A 1043 17.19 17.24 -42.58
CA LYS A 1043 16.05 17.18 -41.65
C LYS A 1043 15.65 18.59 -41.20
N ASN A 1044 14.38 18.93 -41.38
CA ASN A 1044 13.83 20.20 -40.89
C ASN A 1044 13.78 20.19 -39.35
N VAL A 1045 14.61 21.03 -38.74
CA VAL A 1045 14.73 21.22 -37.28
C VAL A 1045 14.28 22.61 -36.84
N THR A 1046 13.49 23.31 -37.66
CA THR A 1046 13.00 24.67 -37.39
C THR A 1046 12.37 24.83 -36.00
N PRO A 1047 11.48 23.93 -35.52
CA PRO A 1047 10.91 24.08 -34.18
C PRO A 1047 11.96 24.07 -33.06
N LEU A 1048 13.03 23.28 -33.21
CA LEU A 1048 14.13 23.21 -32.26
C LEU A 1048 14.95 24.51 -32.26
N VAL A 1049 15.33 25.00 -33.45
CA VAL A 1049 16.10 26.25 -33.57
C VAL A 1049 15.30 27.44 -33.03
N ILE A 1050 14.01 27.53 -33.36
CA ILE A 1050 13.12 28.59 -32.85
C ILE A 1050 12.96 28.51 -31.33
N PHE A 1051 12.84 27.31 -30.76
CA PHE A 1051 12.78 27.15 -29.31
C PHE A 1051 14.08 27.61 -28.64
N ASN A 1052 15.25 27.32 -29.22
CA ASN A 1052 16.53 27.79 -28.69
C ASN A 1052 16.69 29.32 -28.79
N LEU A 1053 16.29 29.92 -29.91
CA LEU A 1053 16.28 31.38 -30.05
C LEU A 1053 15.31 32.03 -29.05
N MET A 1054 14.16 31.39 -28.78
CA MET A 1054 13.22 31.83 -27.74
C MET A 1054 13.86 31.85 -26.34
N LEU A 1055 14.62 30.81 -25.99
CA LEU A 1055 15.35 30.75 -24.72
C LEU A 1055 16.43 31.83 -24.62
N LYS A 1056 17.05 32.24 -25.74
CA LYS A 1056 17.97 33.38 -25.74
C LYS A 1056 17.21 34.69 -25.57
N MET A 1057 16.16 34.90 -26.37
CA MET A 1057 15.34 36.11 -26.34
C MET A 1057 14.64 36.36 -24.99
N MET A 1058 14.26 35.32 -24.24
CA MET A 1058 13.64 35.52 -22.92
C MET A 1058 14.62 36.15 -21.92
N GLN A 1059 15.93 35.99 -22.10
CA GLN A 1059 16.98 36.47 -21.20
C GLN A 1059 17.44 37.90 -21.53
N GLU A 1060 17.18 38.39 -22.75
CA GLU A 1060 17.63 39.70 -23.23
C GLU A 1060 16.61 40.81 -22.93
N ASP A 1061 16.75 41.49 -21.80
CA ASP A 1061 15.79 42.50 -21.34
C ASP A 1061 15.58 43.66 -22.34
N GLU A 1062 16.62 44.07 -23.07
CA GLU A 1062 16.56 45.13 -24.08
C GLU A 1062 15.59 44.83 -25.25
N LEU A 1063 15.24 43.56 -25.50
CA LEU A 1063 14.24 43.19 -26.51
C LEU A 1063 12.80 43.47 -26.04
N TRP A 1064 12.58 43.58 -24.73
CA TRP A 1064 11.28 43.68 -24.10
C TRP A 1064 10.98 45.07 -23.52
N ILE A 1065 12.02 45.87 -23.30
CA ILE A 1065 11.92 47.28 -22.90
C ILE A 1065 11.46 48.13 -24.10
N LYS A 1066 10.59 49.11 -23.84
CA LYS A 1066 9.98 49.99 -24.86
C LYS A 1066 10.98 50.94 -25.51
#